data_AF-A0AAP0DHM4-F1
#
_entry.id   AF-A0AAP0DHM4-F1
#
_cell.length_a   1.000
_cell.length_b   1.000
_cell.length_c   1.000
_cell.angle_alpha   90.00
_cell.angle_beta   90.00
_cell.angle_gamma   90.00
#
_symmetry.space_group_name_H-M   'P 1'
#
loop_
_entity.id
_entity.type
_entity.pdbx_description
1 polymer ?
#
loop_
_entity_poly.entity_id
_entity_poly.type
_entity_poly.pdbx_seq_one_letter_code
_entity_poly.pdbx_strand_id
1 'polypeptide(L)'
;MAVVEGDCRQWDEDAYRDSILEQRESNSITIFRTVFSPSPPDQNPNFIVAASSDGSVASYSLSSLISSISSGFGNSRAQNLIVGEPNCLLHAHDGPTYDVKFYGDGEDSLLLSCGDDGRIRGWKWMDILEANQDSLSDGSLSKPQLDLANPQHKGPWGALSPIPETNAIAVDTQGGSIYAAAGDSHAYCWDVETSKIKLTFKGHTGYLHSVVARNSCNQIITGSEDGTARIWDCRSGKCTNVIEPGKDKKSKEFFSYVSCIALDANEKWLACGSGRNLSVWNLSASERISGITTRACIQDICFDDNQILAVGAEPVLSRYDVNGIMLSQIQCVPRSTFSVSLHSSGVICAAGYGGVIDVISQFGSHFCSFPFPQLHGHSEEFEKTLKSLPKNLSPFSSKSLHQSVMAGAAPEGSQFDTRHFDSKMNELLSTDGQDFFTSYDEVYDSFDAMGLQENLLRGIYAYGFEKPSAIQQRGIVPFTKGLDVIQQAQSGTGKTATFCSGILQQLDYNIVECQALVLAPTRELAQQIEKVMRALGDYLGVKVHACVGGTSVREDQRILSAGVHVVVGTPGRVFDMLRRQSLRADYIKMFVLDEADEMLSRGFKDQIYDIFQLLPSKVQVGVFSATMPPEALEITRKFMNKPVRILVKRDELTLEGIKQFYVNVEKEEWKLETLCDLYETLAITQSVIFVNTRRKVDWLTDKMRSRDHTVSATHGDMDQNTRDIIMREFRSGSSRVLITTDLLARGIDVQQVSLVINYDLPTQPENYLHRIGRSGRFGRKGVAINFVTTDDERMLADIQKFYNVVVEELPSNVADLI
;
A
#
# COMPACT_ATOMS: atom_id res chain seq x y z
N MET A 1 6.77 56.92 11.37
CA MET A 1 5.56 57.77 11.26
C MET A 1 4.60 57.08 10.30
N ALA A 2 3.30 57.04 10.56
CA ALA A 2 2.60 57.62 11.70
C ALA A 2 2.73 56.78 12.99
N VAL A 3 2.40 57.40 14.13
CA VAL A 3 1.98 56.73 15.37
C VAL A 3 0.46 56.84 15.39
N VAL A 4 -0.23 55.82 15.91
CA VAL A 4 -1.58 55.98 16.47
C VAL A 4 -1.48 55.55 17.92
N GLU A 5 -1.88 56.43 18.83
CA GLU A 5 -1.80 56.21 20.27
C GLU A 5 -2.94 55.26 20.69
N GLY A 6 -2.59 54.07 21.16
CA GLY A 6 -3.51 53.11 21.79
C GLY A 6 -3.28 53.09 23.31
N ASP A 7 -4.34 53.24 24.09
CA ASP A 7 -4.22 53.47 25.54
C ASP A 7 -3.83 52.20 26.30
N CYS A 8 -2.68 52.21 26.97
CA CYS A 8 -2.17 51.11 27.79
C CYS A 8 -2.97 50.92 29.11
N ARG A 9 -3.96 51.76 29.40
CA ARG A 9 -4.81 51.69 30.62
C ARG A 9 -5.89 50.60 30.58
N GLN A 10 -6.02 49.88 29.46
CA GLN A 10 -6.91 48.72 29.32
C GLN A 10 -6.13 47.46 28.90
N TRP A 11 -4.89 47.32 29.39
CA TRP A 11 -4.17 46.05 29.32
C TRP A 11 -4.74 45.08 30.36
N ASP A 12 -5.46 44.07 29.90
CA ASP A 12 -5.93 42.97 30.74
C ASP A 12 -4.76 41.98 30.97
N GLU A 13 -4.03 42.19 32.08
CA GLU A 13 -2.85 41.38 32.40
C GLU A 13 -3.23 39.94 32.74
N ASP A 14 -4.42 39.72 33.31
CA ASP A 14 -4.89 38.40 33.69
C ASP A 14 -5.40 37.63 32.46
N ALA A 15 -6.22 38.22 31.57
CA ALA A 15 -6.58 37.56 30.31
C ALA A 15 -5.35 37.28 29.41
N TYR A 16 -4.33 38.14 29.43
CA TYR A 16 -3.06 37.86 28.75
C TYR A 16 -2.26 36.74 29.42
N ARG A 17 -2.16 36.73 30.76
CA ARG A 17 -1.57 35.63 31.53
C ARG A 17 -2.27 34.31 31.22
N ASP A 18 -3.59 34.30 31.24
CA ASP A 18 -4.42 33.10 31.07
C ASP A 18 -4.28 32.57 29.65
N SER A 19 -4.29 33.44 28.62
CA SER A 19 -3.96 33.01 27.25
C SER A 19 -2.55 32.40 27.11
N ILE A 20 -1.59 32.81 27.95
CA ILE A 20 -0.24 32.21 28.02
C ILE A 20 -0.23 30.91 28.85
N LEU A 21 -1.12 30.75 29.83
CA LEU A 21 -1.30 29.51 30.57
C LEU A 21 -1.99 28.46 29.70
N GLU A 22 -3.12 28.77 29.09
CA GLU A 22 -3.81 27.95 28.08
C GLU A 22 -2.85 27.54 26.95
N GLN A 23 -2.07 28.48 26.40
CA GLN A 23 -1.07 28.19 25.37
C GLN A 23 0.10 27.33 25.88
N ARG A 24 0.41 27.32 27.19
CA ARG A 24 1.44 26.44 27.77
C ARG A 24 0.90 25.05 28.09
N GLU A 25 -0.33 24.97 28.58
CA GLU A 25 -1.01 23.73 28.95
C GLU A 25 -1.33 22.91 27.70
N SER A 26 -1.93 23.53 26.68
CA SER A 26 -2.13 22.89 25.36
C SER A 26 -0.82 22.40 24.72
N ASN A 27 0.29 23.12 24.90
CA ASN A 27 1.63 22.69 24.46
C ASN A 27 2.33 21.68 25.41
N SER A 28 1.67 21.24 26.48
CA SER A 28 2.19 20.24 27.43
C SER A 28 1.42 18.91 27.43
N ILE A 29 0.18 18.89 26.94
CA ILE A 29 -0.62 17.66 26.77
C ILE A 29 0.18 16.66 25.92
N THR A 30 0.23 15.40 26.38
CA THR A 30 0.80 14.28 25.62
C THR A 30 -0.29 13.26 25.33
N ILE A 31 -0.40 12.84 24.06
CA ILE A 31 -1.29 11.76 23.64
C ILE A 31 -0.51 10.45 23.75
N PHE A 32 -0.93 9.56 24.66
CA PHE A 32 -0.25 8.30 24.93
C PHE A 32 -0.67 7.18 23.99
N ARG A 33 -1.92 7.19 23.49
CA ARG A 33 -2.43 6.16 22.59
C ARG A 33 -3.42 6.74 21.58
N THR A 34 -3.41 6.18 20.37
CA THR A 34 -4.50 6.34 19.39
C THR A 34 -5.03 5.00 18.91
N VAL A 35 -6.30 4.97 18.51
CA VAL A 35 -6.97 3.82 17.89
C VAL A 35 -8.04 4.29 16.91
N PHE A 36 -8.22 3.60 15.79
CA PHE A 36 -9.31 3.86 14.85
C PHE A 36 -10.62 3.22 15.33
N SER A 37 -11.77 3.85 15.04
CA SER A 37 -13.08 3.24 15.26
C SER A 37 -13.25 1.96 14.43
N PRO A 38 -13.92 0.90 14.94
CA PRO A 38 -14.22 -0.29 14.16
C PRO A 38 -14.99 0.08 12.89
N SER A 39 -14.55 -0.41 11.74
CA SER A 39 -15.22 -0.22 10.45
C SER A 39 -15.05 -1.47 9.59
N PRO A 40 -15.92 -1.70 8.58
CA PRO A 40 -15.77 -2.82 7.66
C PRO A 40 -14.42 -2.77 6.94
N PRO A 41 -13.86 -3.93 6.51
CA PRO A 41 -12.78 -3.96 5.53
C PRO A 41 -13.10 -3.09 4.31
N ASP A 42 -12.04 -2.54 3.71
CA ASP A 42 -12.08 -1.71 2.50
C ASP A 42 -12.84 -0.36 2.62
N GLN A 43 -13.33 0.00 3.81
CA GLN A 43 -13.82 1.37 4.09
C GLN A 43 -12.72 2.27 4.67
N ASN A 44 -12.86 3.57 4.46
CA ASN A 44 -11.99 4.56 5.11
C ASN A 44 -12.39 4.72 6.59
N PRO A 45 -11.42 4.98 7.49
CA PRO A 45 -11.74 5.20 8.90
C PRO A 45 -12.57 6.48 9.05
N ASN A 46 -13.70 6.38 9.75
CA ASN A 46 -14.58 7.53 10.00
C ASN A 46 -14.09 8.36 11.20
N PHE A 47 -13.62 7.69 12.26
CA PHE A 47 -13.14 8.34 13.48
C PHE A 47 -11.80 7.77 13.95
N ILE A 48 -11.02 8.63 14.59
CA ILE A 48 -9.89 8.27 15.45
C ILE A 48 -10.21 8.66 16.89
N VAL A 49 -9.83 7.80 17.83
CA VAL A 49 -9.90 8.05 19.27
C VAL A 49 -8.49 8.20 19.83
N ALA A 50 -8.31 9.15 20.74
CA ALA A 50 -7.04 9.48 21.38
C ALA A 50 -7.17 9.53 22.90
N ALA A 51 -6.15 9.03 23.61
CA ALA A 51 -6.03 9.03 25.06
C ALA A 51 -4.88 9.94 25.52
N SER A 52 -5.11 10.78 26.51
CA SER A 52 -4.24 11.92 26.85
C SER A 52 -3.85 12.02 28.33
N SER A 53 -2.79 12.79 28.57
CA SER A 53 -2.15 13.00 29.88
C SER A 53 -2.97 13.77 30.92
N ASP A 54 -4.10 14.36 30.51
CA ASP A 54 -5.09 15.03 31.36
C ASP A 54 -6.21 14.08 31.85
N GLY A 55 -6.11 12.79 31.51
CA GLY A 55 -7.12 11.78 31.85
C GLY A 55 -8.35 11.78 30.96
N SER A 56 -8.35 12.56 29.87
CA SER A 56 -9.44 12.52 28.89
C SER A 56 -9.21 11.50 27.76
N VAL A 57 -10.30 11.21 27.07
CA VAL A 57 -10.39 10.39 25.85
C VAL A 57 -11.26 11.17 24.87
N ALA A 58 -10.74 11.46 23.69
CA ALA A 58 -11.43 12.26 22.68
C ALA A 58 -11.56 11.52 21.35
N SER A 59 -12.69 11.70 20.67
CA SER A 59 -12.92 11.18 19.32
C SER A 59 -12.93 12.31 18.29
N TYR A 60 -12.41 12.05 17.09
CA TYR A 60 -12.29 13.04 16.01
C TYR A 60 -12.71 12.44 14.67
N SER A 61 -13.59 13.13 13.96
CA SER A 61 -14.13 12.73 12.65
C SER A 61 -13.18 13.14 11.52
N LEU A 62 -12.63 12.15 10.82
CA LEU A 62 -11.70 12.36 9.71
C LEU A 62 -12.40 13.01 8.50
N SER A 63 -13.70 12.77 8.31
CA SER A 63 -14.49 13.45 7.27
C SER A 63 -14.74 14.93 7.60
N SER A 64 -14.98 15.29 8.86
CA SER A 64 -15.05 16.69 9.31
C SER A 64 -13.74 17.42 9.04
N LEU A 65 -12.62 16.83 9.46
CA LEU A 65 -11.26 17.33 9.26
C LEU A 65 -10.89 17.54 7.79
N ILE A 66 -11.26 16.62 6.90
CA ILE A 66 -11.01 16.76 5.46
C ILE A 66 -11.87 17.88 4.85
N SER A 67 -13.06 18.14 5.39
CA SER A 67 -13.96 19.19 4.88
C SER A 67 -13.45 20.62 5.17
N SER A 68 -12.80 20.86 6.31
CA SER A 68 -12.33 22.21 6.68
C SER A 68 -11.18 22.73 5.79
N ILE A 69 -10.44 21.81 5.14
CA ILE A 69 -9.33 22.08 4.21
C ILE A 69 -9.78 22.95 3.02
N SER A 70 -11.06 22.89 2.61
CA SER A 70 -11.54 23.53 1.37
C SER A 70 -11.63 25.08 1.41
N SER A 71 -11.19 25.73 2.49
CA SER A 71 -11.46 27.14 2.78
C SER A 71 -10.25 28.09 2.66
N GLY A 72 -9.03 27.58 2.44
CA GLY A 72 -7.80 28.29 2.83
C GLY A 72 -6.63 28.36 1.83
N PHE A 73 -6.85 28.43 0.51
CA PHE A 73 -5.74 28.60 -0.46
C PHE A 73 -5.15 30.04 -0.46
N GLY A 74 -4.28 30.33 0.52
CA GLY A 74 -3.57 31.59 0.66
C GLY A 74 -2.03 31.43 0.64
N ASN A 75 -1.35 32.22 -0.18
CA ASN A 75 0.12 32.21 -0.28
C ASN A 75 0.80 32.92 0.92
N SER A 76 0.93 32.23 2.05
CA SER A 76 1.76 32.66 3.19
C SER A 76 2.59 31.50 3.75
N ARG A 77 3.87 31.74 4.03
CA ARG A 77 4.77 30.79 4.74
C ARG A 77 4.51 30.75 6.25
N ALA A 78 3.24 30.66 6.63
CA ALA A 78 2.83 30.24 7.96
C ALA A 78 2.34 28.80 7.85
N GLN A 79 2.79 27.91 8.74
CA GLN A 79 2.22 26.57 8.84
C GLN A 79 0.86 26.70 9.52
N ASN A 80 -0.19 26.85 8.72
CA ASN A 80 -1.57 26.73 9.20
C ASN A 80 -1.81 25.27 9.54
N LEU A 81 -1.48 24.88 10.78
CA LEU A 81 -1.90 23.59 11.33
C LEU A 81 -3.43 23.53 11.29
N ILE A 82 -3.98 22.48 10.70
CA ILE A 82 -5.43 22.26 10.68
C ILE A 82 -5.81 21.86 12.09
N VAL A 83 -6.51 22.73 12.82
CA VAL A 83 -7.04 22.44 14.16
C VAL A 83 -8.39 21.74 14.00
N GLY A 84 -8.46 20.48 14.42
CA GLY A 84 -9.70 19.75 14.56
C GLY A 84 -10.24 19.82 15.99
N GLU A 85 -11.47 20.27 16.15
CA GLU A 85 -12.23 20.07 17.39
C GLU A 85 -12.68 18.59 17.49
N PRO A 86 -12.68 17.98 18.69
CA PRO A 86 -13.17 16.63 18.90
C PRO A 86 -14.69 16.57 18.77
N ASN A 87 -15.17 15.47 18.19
CA ASN A 87 -16.58 15.12 18.10
C ASN A 87 -17.18 14.66 19.43
N CYS A 88 -16.35 14.18 20.36
CA CYS A 88 -16.73 13.93 21.74
C CYS A 88 -15.47 14.00 22.62
N LEU A 89 -15.61 14.51 23.85
CA LEU A 89 -14.58 14.56 24.87
C LEU A 89 -15.13 13.93 26.16
N LEU A 90 -14.45 12.89 26.65
CA LEU A 90 -14.82 12.11 27.83
C LEU A 90 -13.69 12.21 28.85
N HIS A 91 -13.95 12.71 30.06
CA HIS A 91 -12.99 12.61 31.17
C HIS A 91 -13.07 11.19 31.75
N ALA A 92 -12.09 10.36 31.42
CA ALA A 92 -12.15 8.91 31.59
C ALA A 92 -11.44 8.41 32.86
N HIS A 93 -10.43 9.14 33.34
CA HIS A 93 -9.62 8.79 34.52
C HIS A 93 -9.24 10.06 35.29
N ASP A 94 -9.10 9.96 36.63
CA ASP A 94 -8.71 11.08 37.51
C ASP A 94 -7.23 11.51 37.36
N GLY A 95 -6.56 11.06 36.30
CA GLY A 95 -5.15 11.18 35.98
C GLY A 95 -4.88 10.56 34.59
N PRO A 96 -3.63 10.55 34.08
CA PRO A 96 -3.31 10.15 32.71
C PRO A 96 -4.00 8.87 32.19
N THR A 97 -4.58 8.94 30.99
CA THR A 97 -5.06 7.76 30.26
C THR A 97 -3.94 7.22 29.37
N TYR A 98 -3.51 5.98 29.60
CA TYR A 98 -2.31 5.41 28.97
C TYR A 98 -2.60 4.56 27.72
N ASP A 99 -3.71 3.83 27.67
CA ASP A 99 -4.09 2.97 26.54
C ASP A 99 -5.60 3.02 26.29
N VAL A 100 -6.01 2.83 25.03
CA VAL A 100 -7.40 2.88 24.57
C VAL A 100 -7.61 1.90 23.42
N LYS A 101 -8.60 1.00 23.54
CA LYS A 101 -8.86 -0.09 22.60
C LYS A 101 -10.35 -0.39 22.49
N PHE A 102 -10.79 -0.87 21.32
CA PHE A 102 -12.14 -1.37 21.14
C PHE A 102 -12.24 -2.86 21.52
N TYR A 103 -13.38 -3.23 22.08
CA TYR A 103 -13.78 -4.60 22.39
C TYR A 103 -15.11 -4.91 21.69
N GLY A 104 -15.12 -5.93 20.83
CA GLY A 104 -16.25 -6.25 19.97
C GLY A 104 -16.30 -5.41 18.70
N ASP A 105 -17.08 -5.88 17.72
CA ASP A 105 -17.25 -5.27 16.40
C ASP A 105 -18.68 -4.72 16.24
N GLY A 106 -18.84 -3.66 15.44
CA GLY A 106 -20.16 -3.10 15.11
C GLY A 106 -20.80 -2.25 16.22
N GLU A 107 -22.14 -2.25 16.27
CA GLU A 107 -22.93 -1.30 17.08
C GLU A 107 -22.80 -1.52 18.59
N ASP A 108 -22.52 -2.74 19.04
CA ASP A 108 -22.30 -3.11 20.45
C ASP A 108 -20.83 -3.06 20.87
N SER A 109 -19.94 -2.46 20.05
CA SER A 109 -18.53 -2.30 20.41
C SER A 109 -18.36 -1.40 21.65
N LEU A 110 -17.53 -1.85 22.59
CA LEU A 110 -17.13 -1.08 23.77
C LEU A 110 -15.80 -0.38 23.50
N LEU A 111 -15.75 0.93 23.74
CA LEU A 111 -14.51 1.68 23.86
C LEU A 111 -13.98 1.48 25.28
N LEU A 112 -12.82 0.84 25.41
CA LEU A 112 -12.12 0.61 26.67
C LEU A 112 -10.94 1.58 26.82
N SER A 113 -10.72 2.11 28.02
CA SER A 113 -9.51 2.85 28.39
C SER A 113 -8.93 2.39 29.72
N CYS A 114 -7.63 2.59 29.91
CA CYS A 114 -6.96 2.40 31.20
C CYS A 114 -6.00 3.55 31.53
N GLY A 115 -5.71 3.77 32.80
CA GLY A 115 -4.93 4.92 33.24
C GLY A 115 -4.33 4.83 34.64
N ASP A 116 -3.86 5.98 35.10
CA ASP A 116 -3.10 6.17 36.34
C ASP A 116 -3.88 5.81 37.61
N ASP A 117 -5.21 6.00 37.60
CA ASP A 117 -6.12 5.61 38.68
C ASP A 117 -6.29 4.08 38.87
N GLY A 118 -5.60 3.27 38.05
CA GLY A 118 -5.55 1.81 38.16
C GLY A 118 -6.83 1.10 37.73
N ARG A 119 -7.70 1.80 37.02
CA ARG A 119 -8.95 1.26 36.50
C ARG A 119 -8.87 0.98 35.01
N ILE A 120 -9.78 0.12 34.57
CA ILE A 120 -10.13 -0.10 33.18
C ILE A 120 -11.61 0.22 33.08
N ARG A 121 -11.96 1.26 32.32
CA ARG A 121 -13.34 1.67 32.11
C ARG A 121 -13.76 1.37 30.68
N GLY A 122 -15.05 1.10 30.48
CA GLY A 122 -15.63 0.77 29.19
C GLY A 122 -17.00 1.42 28.99
N TRP A 123 -17.20 1.99 27.80
CA TRP A 123 -18.43 2.66 27.36
C TRP A 123 -18.84 2.13 25.98
N LYS A 124 -20.14 2.03 25.70
CA LYS A 124 -20.61 1.65 24.37
C LYS A 124 -20.34 2.77 23.36
N TRP A 125 -19.78 2.40 22.22
CA TRP A 125 -19.28 3.35 21.22
C TRP A 125 -20.39 4.18 20.57
N MET A 126 -21.55 3.58 20.31
CA MET A 126 -22.70 4.32 19.76
C MET A 126 -23.25 5.34 20.75
N ASP A 127 -23.36 5.01 22.05
CA ASP A 127 -23.78 5.95 23.10
C ASP A 127 -22.89 7.23 23.11
N ILE A 128 -21.58 7.09 22.87
CA ILE A 128 -20.62 8.21 22.79
C ILE A 128 -20.89 9.09 21.55
N LEU A 129 -21.23 8.48 20.41
CA LEU A 129 -21.52 9.19 19.16
C LEU A 129 -22.90 9.88 19.18
N GLU A 130 -23.91 9.23 19.78
CA GLU A 130 -25.28 9.77 19.88
C GLU A 130 -25.38 10.94 20.86
N ALA A 131 -24.61 10.92 21.96
CA ALA A 131 -24.60 11.95 23.00
C ALA A 131 -24.18 13.36 22.54
N ASN A 132 -23.80 13.55 21.27
CA ASN A 132 -23.43 14.86 20.70
C ASN A 132 -24.48 15.45 19.74
N GLN A 133 -25.64 14.82 19.56
CA GLN A 133 -26.74 15.46 18.80
C GLN A 133 -27.53 16.49 19.63
N ASP A 134 -27.54 16.34 20.97
CA ASP A 134 -28.16 17.29 21.90
C ASP A 134 -27.18 17.68 23.02
N SER A 135 -27.09 18.99 23.31
CA SER A 135 -26.39 19.62 24.46
C SER A 135 -24.86 19.42 24.62
N LEU A 136 -24.10 20.32 24.00
CA LEU A 136 -22.66 20.58 24.29
C LEU A 136 -22.43 21.34 25.63
N SER A 137 -23.35 21.19 26.61
CA SER A 137 -23.50 22.17 27.71
C SER A 137 -23.83 21.59 29.09
N ASP A 138 -23.70 20.28 29.29
CA ASP A 138 -23.77 19.67 30.64
C ASP A 138 -22.80 18.48 30.73
N GLY A 139 -22.01 18.42 31.81
CA GLY A 139 -20.88 17.49 31.97
C GLY A 139 -21.28 16.06 32.34
N SER A 140 -22.40 15.57 31.82
CA SER A 140 -23.07 14.34 32.26
C SER A 140 -23.04 13.19 31.25
N LEU A 141 -21.95 13.10 30.47
CA LEU A 141 -21.64 11.93 29.65
C LEU A 141 -21.67 10.64 30.48
N SER A 142 -22.04 9.54 29.81
CA SER A 142 -22.56 8.34 30.47
C SER A 142 -21.59 7.70 31.46
N LYS A 143 -22.15 7.13 32.55
CA LYS A 143 -21.38 6.27 33.45
C LYS A 143 -20.80 5.09 32.66
N PRO A 144 -19.56 4.65 32.95
CA PRO A 144 -18.99 3.48 32.31
C PRO A 144 -19.89 2.26 32.52
N GLN A 145 -20.15 1.53 31.45
CA GLN A 145 -20.89 0.26 31.48
C GLN A 145 -20.03 -0.86 32.10
N LEU A 146 -18.71 -0.72 31.99
CA LEU A 146 -17.70 -1.60 32.59
C LEU A 146 -16.72 -0.75 33.42
N ASP A 147 -16.54 -1.05 34.71
CA ASP A 147 -15.60 -0.35 35.60
C ASP A 147 -14.86 -1.40 36.44
N LEU A 148 -13.61 -1.69 36.07
CA LEU A 148 -12.75 -2.69 36.68
C LEU A 148 -11.60 -2.00 37.40
N ALA A 149 -11.28 -2.40 38.63
CA ALA A 149 -10.16 -1.86 39.40
C ALA A 149 -9.12 -2.96 39.66
N ASN A 150 -7.88 -2.75 39.21
CA ASN A 150 -6.81 -3.73 39.38
C ASN A 150 -6.41 -3.84 40.88
N PRO A 151 -6.19 -5.06 41.41
CA PRO A 151 -5.71 -5.25 42.78
C PRO A 151 -4.34 -4.60 42.97
N GLN A 152 -4.18 -3.76 44.00
CA GLN A 152 -2.87 -3.27 44.39
C GLN A 152 -2.09 -4.38 45.09
N HIS A 153 -1.07 -4.94 44.43
CA HIS A 153 -0.04 -5.71 45.10
C HIS A 153 1.17 -4.85 45.50
N LYS A 154 2.00 -5.39 46.41
CA LYS A 154 3.28 -4.77 46.74
C LYS A 154 4.26 -5.00 45.59
N GLY A 155 4.81 -3.92 45.06
CA GLY A 155 5.76 -3.96 43.97
C GLY A 155 7.15 -4.48 44.40
N PRO A 156 8.11 -4.58 43.46
CA PRO A 156 9.43 -5.17 43.70
C PRO A 156 10.21 -4.56 44.88
N TRP A 157 9.94 -3.28 45.18
CA TRP A 157 10.59 -2.52 46.25
C TRP A 157 9.96 -2.70 47.65
N GLY A 158 8.97 -3.60 47.81
CA GLY A 158 8.36 -3.97 49.11
C GLY A 158 7.32 -2.98 49.67
N ALA A 159 7.24 -1.78 49.07
CA ALA A 159 6.10 -0.88 49.20
C ALA A 159 4.90 -1.37 48.36
N LEU A 160 3.71 -0.84 48.64
CA LEU A 160 2.68 -0.74 47.59
C LEU A 160 3.23 0.16 46.47
N SER A 161 2.82 -0.06 45.22
CA SER A 161 3.05 0.97 44.20
C SER A 161 2.41 2.28 44.70
N PRO A 162 3.09 3.44 44.64
CA PRO A 162 2.52 4.70 45.13
C PRO A 162 1.28 5.12 44.33
N ILE A 163 1.11 4.58 43.13
CA ILE A 163 0.02 4.80 42.19
C ILE A 163 -0.41 3.42 41.63
N PRO A 164 -1.71 3.11 41.50
CA PRO A 164 -2.19 1.80 41.03
C PRO A 164 -2.17 1.60 39.50
N GLU A 165 -1.36 2.38 38.79
CA GLU A 165 -1.29 2.51 37.32
C GLU A 165 -1.58 1.23 36.50
N THR A 166 -2.39 1.38 35.45
CA THR A 166 -2.61 0.35 34.43
C THR A 166 -2.17 0.91 33.07
N ASN A 167 -1.06 0.38 32.57
CA ASN A 167 -0.26 1.03 31.52
C ASN A 167 -0.64 0.57 30.11
N ALA A 168 -1.19 -0.64 29.98
CA ALA A 168 -1.70 -1.17 28.71
C ALA A 168 -2.79 -2.22 28.93
N ILE A 169 -3.66 -2.39 27.93
CA ILE A 169 -4.69 -3.42 27.86
C ILE A 169 -4.57 -4.25 26.57
N ALA A 170 -5.12 -5.46 26.58
CA ALA A 170 -5.31 -6.28 25.38
C ALA A 170 -6.66 -7.01 25.47
N VAL A 171 -7.25 -7.37 24.33
CA VAL A 171 -8.61 -7.91 24.25
C VAL A 171 -8.66 -9.26 23.56
N ASP A 172 -9.48 -10.14 24.11
CA ASP A 172 -9.91 -11.40 23.50
C ASP A 172 -11.45 -11.40 23.47
N THR A 173 -11.99 -10.99 22.32
CA THR A 173 -13.42 -10.88 22.07
C THR A 173 -14.10 -12.25 21.91
N GLN A 174 -13.35 -13.31 21.60
CA GLN A 174 -13.86 -14.67 21.47
C GLN A 174 -13.86 -15.41 22.82
N GLY A 175 -12.83 -15.18 23.64
CA GLY A 175 -12.69 -15.74 25.00
C GLY A 175 -13.35 -14.93 26.12
N GLY A 176 -14.04 -13.83 25.78
CA GLY A 176 -14.78 -13.00 26.75
C GLY A 176 -13.86 -12.31 27.76
N SER A 177 -12.71 -11.81 27.32
CA SER A 177 -11.61 -11.42 28.22
C SER A 177 -10.88 -10.12 27.88
N ILE A 178 -10.52 -9.40 28.95
CA ILE A 178 -9.61 -8.25 28.91
C ILE A 178 -8.36 -8.60 29.71
N TYR A 179 -7.20 -8.34 29.15
CA TYR A 179 -5.89 -8.50 29.79
C TYR A 179 -5.32 -7.12 30.11
N ALA A 180 -4.72 -6.97 31.29
CA ALA A 180 -4.19 -5.69 31.76
C ALA A 180 -2.73 -5.83 32.20
N ALA A 181 -1.88 -4.88 31.83
CA ALA A 181 -0.53 -4.69 32.32
C ALA A 181 -0.54 -3.61 33.42
N ALA A 182 -0.20 -3.99 34.66
CA ALA A 182 -0.20 -3.08 35.81
C ALA A 182 1.22 -2.77 36.32
N GLY A 183 1.38 -1.60 36.94
CA GLY A 183 2.65 -1.18 37.54
C GLY A 183 3.14 -2.05 38.71
N ASP A 184 2.23 -2.82 39.34
CA ASP A 184 2.55 -3.75 40.43
C ASP A 184 3.33 -5.02 39.98
N SER A 185 3.82 -5.04 38.74
CA SER A 185 4.56 -6.15 38.10
C SER A 185 3.72 -7.40 37.82
N HIS A 186 2.39 -7.30 37.87
CA HIS A 186 1.46 -8.37 37.54
C HIS A 186 0.64 -8.04 36.29
N ALA A 187 0.20 -9.07 35.57
CA ALA A 187 -0.85 -8.93 34.57
C ALA A 187 -2.13 -9.62 35.03
N TYR A 188 -3.27 -9.00 34.76
CA TYR A 188 -4.59 -9.45 35.19
C TYR A 188 -5.44 -9.86 33.99
N CYS A 189 -6.04 -11.05 34.03
CA CYS A 189 -7.06 -11.48 33.08
C CYS A 189 -8.43 -11.28 33.73
N TRP A 190 -9.23 -10.39 33.16
CA TRP A 190 -10.60 -10.13 33.54
C TRP A 190 -11.59 -10.88 32.64
N ASP A 191 -12.72 -11.26 33.22
CA ASP A 191 -13.94 -11.68 32.55
C ASP A 191 -14.84 -10.48 32.32
N VAL A 192 -15.33 -10.31 31.09
CA VAL A 192 -16.14 -9.14 30.71
C VAL A 192 -17.59 -9.28 31.16
N GLU A 193 -18.15 -10.50 31.16
CA GLU A 193 -19.55 -10.75 31.54
C GLU A 193 -19.78 -10.66 33.06
N THR A 194 -18.82 -11.11 33.87
CA THR A 194 -18.95 -11.20 35.33
C THR A 194 -18.12 -10.17 36.10
N SER A 195 -17.36 -9.33 35.41
CA SER A 195 -16.47 -8.28 35.95
C SER A 195 -15.53 -8.80 37.05
N LYS A 196 -14.92 -9.97 36.81
CA LYS A 196 -14.06 -10.67 37.78
C LYS A 196 -12.75 -11.13 37.17
N ILE A 197 -11.71 -11.20 38.00
CA ILE A 197 -10.40 -11.72 37.60
C ILE A 197 -10.49 -13.24 37.41
N LYS A 198 -10.29 -13.73 36.18
CA LYS A 198 -10.11 -15.16 35.85
C LYS A 198 -8.77 -15.65 36.38
N LEU A 199 -7.69 -14.90 36.11
CA LEU A 199 -6.31 -15.27 36.38
C LEU A 199 -5.44 -14.04 36.68
N THR A 200 -4.34 -14.27 37.41
CA THR A 200 -3.27 -13.28 37.59
C THR A 200 -1.94 -13.92 37.22
N PHE A 201 -1.26 -13.34 36.25
CA PHE A 201 0.06 -13.78 35.79
C PHE A 201 1.13 -13.17 36.68
N LYS A 202 1.94 -14.03 37.31
CA LYS A 202 2.92 -13.64 38.34
C LYS A 202 4.32 -14.09 37.97
N GLY A 203 5.29 -13.17 38.00
CA GLY A 203 6.71 -13.53 37.86
C GLY A 203 7.66 -12.49 37.26
N HIS A 204 7.14 -11.38 36.71
CA HIS A 204 7.98 -10.22 36.38
C HIS A 204 8.52 -9.57 37.66
N THR A 205 9.69 -8.92 37.56
CA THR A 205 10.36 -8.25 38.70
C THR A 205 10.43 -6.73 38.53
N GLY A 206 9.61 -6.17 37.65
CA GLY A 206 9.51 -4.76 37.34
C GLY A 206 8.14 -4.42 36.73
N TYR A 207 7.83 -3.12 36.68
CA TYR A 207 6.64 -2.54 36.05
C TYR A 207 6.34 -3.19 34.69
N LEU A 208 5.05 -3.38 34.37
CA LEU A 208 4.64 -3.81 33.03
C LEU A 208 4.29 -2.59 32.19
N HIS A 209 4.86 -2.50 30.99
CA HIS A 209 4.65 -1.37 30.07
C HIS A 209 3.67 -1.70 28.95
N SER A 210 3.60 -2.97 28.54
CA SER A 210 2.82 -3.38 27.38
C SER A 210 2.31 -4.82 27.49
N VAL A 211 1.14 -5.08 26.92
CA VAL A 211 0.53 -6.41 26.79
C VAL A 211 -0.13 -6.57 25.43
N VAL A 212 0.00 -7.75 24.83
CA VAL A 212 -0.70 -8.15 23.60
C VAL A 212 -1.24 -9.58 23.76
N ALA A 213 -2.39 -9.85 23.16
CA ALA A 213 -3.03 -11.16 23.19
C ALA A 213 -2.72 -11.98 21.93
N ARG A 214 -2.64 -13.31 22.10
CA ARG A 214 -2.51 -14.31 21.04
C ARG A 214 -3.73 -15.23 21.12
N ASN A 215 -4.82 -14.75 20.55
CA ASN A 215 -6.15 -15.35 20.68
C ASN A 215 -6.20 -16.72 19.99
N SER A 216 -5.46 -16.92 18.89
CA SER A 216 -5.32 -18.22 18.22
C SER A 216 -4.73 -19.32 19.11
N CYS A 217 -3.87 -18.93 20.07
CA CYS A 217 -3.15 -19.83 20.96
C CYS A 217 -3.70 -19.84 22.40
N ASN A 218 -4.65 -18.94 22.72
CA ASN A 218 -5.07 -18.58 24.08
C ASN A 218 -3.87 -18.26 25.00
N GLN A 219 -3.04 -17.30 24.57
CA GLN A 219 -1.85 -16.82 25.27
C GLN A 219 -1.84 -15.29 25.33
N ILE A 220 -1.03 -14.71 26.23
CA ILE A 220 -0.63 -13.30 26.17
C ILE A 220 0.89 -13.16 26.16
N ILE A 221 1.38 -12.02 25.69
CA ILE A 221 2.76 -11.59 25.85
C ILE A 221 2.78 -10.26 26.60
N THR A 222 3.66 -10.14 27.61
CA THR A 222 3.84 -8.93 28.43
C THR A 222 5.28 -8.41 28.34
N GLY A 223 5.46 -7.10 28.21
CA GLY A 223 6.75 -6.40 28.25
C GLY A 223 6.96 -5.66 29.57
N SER A 224 8.17 -5.69 30.12
CA SER A 224 8.46 -5.18 31.47
C SER A 224 9.77 -4.39 31.59
N GLU A 225 9.81 -3.53 32.61
CA GLU A 225 11.01 -2.88 33.16
C GLU A 225 12.08 -3.88 33.63
N ASP A 226 11.76 -5.16 33.85
CA ASP A 226 12.76 -6.20 34.14
C ASP A 226 13.59 -6.63 32.91
N GLY A 227 13.32 -6.04 31.74
CA GLY A 227 14.06 -6.28 30.50
C GLY A 227 13.66 -7.54 29.75
N THR A 228 12.64 -8.26 30.23
CA THR A 228 12.08 -9.44 29.57
C THR A 228 10.74 -9.12 28.91
N ALA A 229 10.47 -9.80 27.80
CA ALA A 229 9.11 -10.03 27.32
C ALA A 229 8.74 -11.48 27.65
N ARG A 230 7.55 -11.76 28.18
CA ARG A 230 7.17 -13.10 28.63
C ARG A 230 5.87 -13.56 28.00
N ILE A 231 5.87 -14.80 27.52
CA ILE A 231 4.67 -15.46 26.98
C ILE A 231 4.02 -16.26 28.11
N TRP A 232 2.71 -16.13 28.26
CA TRP A 232 1.91 -16.81 29.28
C TRP A 232 0.79 -17.61 28.64
N ASP A 233 0.53 -18.80 29.18
CA ASP A 233 -0.65 -19.60 28.85
C ASP A 233 -1.85 -19.14 29.70
N CYS A 234 -2.90 -18.66 29.04
CA CYS A 234 -4.12 -18.17 29.68
C CYS A 234 -5.03 -19.30 30.22
N ARG A 235 -4.67 -20.57 30.03
CA ARG A 235 -5.36 -21.71 30.66
C ARG A 235 -4.77 -22.09 32.01
N SER A 236 -3.45 -22.06 32.15
CA SER A 236 -2.74 -22.45 33.40
C SER A 236 -2.13 -21.30 34.19
N GLY A 237 -2.12 -20.08 33.65
CA GLY A 237 -1.49 -18.91 34.26
C GLY A 237 0.05 -18.94 34.29
N LYS A 238 0.67 -19.94 33.65
CA LYS A 238 2.13 -20.15 33.67
C LYS A 238 2.83 -19.39 32.55
N CYS A 239 4.01 -18.86 32.86
CA CYS A 239 4.94 -18.41 31.84
C CYS A 239 5.44 -19.64 31.05
N THR A 240 5.33 -19.58 29.73
CA THR A 240 5.72 -20.66 28.80
C THR A 240 7.08 -20.39 28.14
N ASN A 241 7.41 -19.12 27.88
CA ASN A 241 8.69 -18.70 27.34
C ASN A 241 9.08 -17.29 27.83
N VAL A 242 10.38 -17.05 27.98
CA VAL A 242 10.98 -15.77 28.41
C VAL A 242 11.93 -15.28 27.31
N ILE A 243 11.61 -14.12 26.75
CA ILE A 243 12.33 -13.47 25.67
C ILE A 243 13.16 -12.33 26.26
N GLU A 244 14.43 -12.21 25.88
CA GLU A 244 15.38 -11.19 26.36
C GLU A 244 15.93 -10.36 25.19
N PRO A 245 15.24 -9.26 24.78
CA PRO A 245 15.64 -8.42 23.64
C PRO A 245 17.07 -7.85 23.67
N GLY A 246 17.64 -7.63 24.86
CA GLY A 246 18.93 -6.95 25.05
C GLY A 246 20.18 -7.84 25.10
N LYS A 247 20.05 -9.17 25.10
CA LYS A 247 21.07 -10.10 25.65
C LYS A 247 22.45 -10.12 24.97
N ASP A 248 22.58 -9.64 23.73
CA ASP A 248 23.82 -9.76 22.94
C ASP A 248 24.92 -8.74 23.30
N LYS A 249 24.58 -7.62 23.94
CA LYS A 249 25.51 -6.51 24.10
C LYS A 249 26.42 -6.69 25.32
N LYS A 250 27.72 -6.89 25.07
CA LYS A 250 28.79 -6.91 26.10
C LYS A 250 29.02 -5.57 26.82
N SER A 251 28.30 -4.51 26.45
CA SER A 251 28.34 -3.20 27.13
C SER A 251 27.61 -3.28 28.47
N LYS A 252 28.33 -3.02 29.57
CA LYS A 252 27.85 -3.20 30.94
C LYS A 252 27.01 -2.01 31.46
N GLU A 253 26.37 -1.28 30.55
CA GLU A 253 25.81 0.05 30.78
C GLU A 253 24.43 0.20 30.13
N PHE A 254 23.57 0.97 30.79
CA PHE A 254 22.12 1.15 30.57
C PHE A 254 21.24 -0.05 30.96
N PHE A 255 20.14 0.27 31.65
CA PHE A 255 19.09 -0.68 32.03
C PHE A 255 18.36 -1.15 30.77
N SER A 256 18.16 -2.47 30.66
CA SER A 256 17.33 -3.07 29.61
C SER A 256 15.90 -3.14 30.13
N TYR A 257 14.98 -2.43 29.50
CA TYR A 257 13.54 -2.51 29.72
C TYR A 257 12.84 -2.75 28.38
N VAL A 258 11.65 -3.38 28.39
CA VAL A 258 10.83 -3.56 27.18
C VAL A 258 9.68 -2.56 27.22
N SER A 259 9.74 -1.51 26.41
CA SER A 259 8.72 -0.46 26.37
C SER A 259 7.46 -0.94 25.66
N CYS A 260 7.60 -1.37 24.41
CA CYS A 260 6.48 -1.72 23.54
C CYS A 260 6.69 -3.07 22.84
N ILE A 261 5.58 -3.76 22.59
CA ILE A 261 5.53 -5.04 21.89
C ILE A 261 4.37 -5.07 20.90
N ALA A 262 4.56 -5.70 19.75
CA ALA A 262 3.53 -5.83 18.72
C ALA A 262 3.57 -7.23 18.08
N LEU A 263 2.43 -7.68 17.57
CA LEU A 263 2.27 -8.95 16.85
C LEU A 263 1.81 -8.68 15.41
N ASP A 264 2.16 -9.58 14.49
CA ASP A 264 1.55 -9.60 13.16
C ASP A 264 0.14 -10.23 13.19
N ALA A 265 -0.63 -10.02 12.12
CA ALA A 265 -2.00 -10.54 11.99
C ALA A 265 -2.11 -12.08 12.04
N ASN A 266 -1.01 -12.83 11.88
CA ASN A 266 -0.97 -14.29 12.03
C ASN A 266 -0.53 -14.76 13.43
N GLU A 267 -0.22 -13.84 14.35
CA GLU A 267 0.35 -14.11 15.68
C GLU A 267 1.65 -14.95 15.66
N LYS A 268 2.44 -14.88 14.57
CA LYS A 268 3.67 -15.65 14.36
C LYS A 268 4.93 -14.84 14.60
N TRP A 269 4.87 -13.53 14.37
CA TRP A 269 5.97 -12.60 14.51
C TRP A 269 5.71 -11.68 15.70
N LEU A 270 6.74 -11.48 16.52
CA LEU A 270 6.75 -10.54 17.64
C LEU A 270 7.85 -9.50 17.41
N ALA A 271 7.47 -8.23 17.47
CA ALA A 271 8.40 -7.11 17.54
C ALA A 271 8.47 -6.63 19.01
N CYS A 272 9.67 -6.40 19.53
CA CYS A 272 9.89 -5.82 20.86
C CYS A 272 10.83 -4.62 20.78
N GLY A 273 10.35 -3.46 21.25
CA GLY A 273 11.13 -2.26 21.51
C GLY A 273 11.77 -2.30 22.90
N SER A 274 13.05 -2.00 22.98
CA SER A 274 13.82 -1.97 24.21
C SER A 274 14.84 -0.83 24.19
N GLY A 275 14.44 0.31 24.73
CA GLY A 275 15.19 1.57 24.61
C GLY A 275 15.44 1.93 23.14
N ARG A 276 16.70 1.90 22.72
CA ARG A 276 17.14 2.16 21.33
C ARG A 276 17.31 0.89 20.48
N ASN A 277 16.72 -0.23 20.88
CA ASN A 277 16.80 -1.50 20.16
C ASN A 277 15.40 -1.93 19.73
N LEU A 278 15.27 -2.39 18.49
CA LEU A 278 14.11 -3.16 18.03
C LEU A 278 14.60 -4.59 17.74
N SER A 279 13.87 -5.58 18.23
CA SER A 279 14.17 -6.99 17.99
C SER A 279 12.94 -7.69 17.42
N VAL A 280 13.16 -8.56 16.44
CA VAL A 280 12.08 -9.30 15.75
C VAL A 280 12.28 -10.79 15.97
N TRP A 281 11.22 -11.44 16.43
CA TRP A 281 11.22 -12.83 16.87
C TRP A 281 10.17 -13.64 16.11
N ASN A 282 10.55 -14.82 15.66
CA ASN A 282 9.63 -15.81 15.13
C ASN A 282 9.16 -16.69 16.30
N LEU A 283 7.90 -16.53 16.71
CA LEU A 283 7.32 -17.25 17.85
C LEU A 283 7.15 -18.75 17.59
N SER A 284 7.03 -19.17 16.32
CA SER A 284 6.94 -20.59 15.97
C SER A 284 8.29 -21.31 16.08
N ALA A 285 9.39 -20.61 15.79
CA ALA A 285 10.75 -21.10 16.02
C ALA A 285 11.25 -20.83 17.45
N SER A 286 10.67 -19.85 18.15
CA SER A 286 11.22 -19.24 19.38
C SER A 286 12.62 -18.64 19.19
N GLU A 287 12.93 -18.17 17.98
CA GLU A 287 14.22 -17.60 17.60
C GLU A 287 14.10 -16.12 17.23
N ARG A 288 15.16 -15.36 17.50
CA ARG A 288 15.31 -13.97 17.07
C ARG A 288 15.85 -13.93 15.65
N ILE A 289 15.13 -13.28 14.74
CA ILE A 289 15.50 -13.15 13.33
C ILE A 289 16.28 -11.87 13.07
N SER A 290 16.00 -10.77 13.79
CA SER A 290 16.76 -9.52 13.60
C SER A 290 16.94 -8.67 14.87
N GLY A 291 17.88 -7.72 14.76
CA GLY A 291 18.29 -6.83 15.84
C GLY A 291 18.75 -5.48 15.29
N ILE A 292 17.88 -4.48 15.43
CA ILE A 292 18.04 -3.13 14.90
C ILE A 292 18.45 -2.23 16.07
N THR A 293 19.38 -1.29 15.86
CA THR A 293 19.67 -0.22 16.82
C THR A 293 19.28 1.12 16.20
N THR A 294 18.31 1.80 16.81
CA THR A 294 17.81 3.12 16.40
C THR A 294 18.65 4.24 17.01
N ARG A 295 18.47 5.48 16.53
CA ARG A 295 19.17 6.66 17.05
C ARG A 295 18.59 7.13 18.39
N ALA A 296 17.27 7.26 18.44
CA ALA A 296 16.48 7.57 19.63
C ALA A 296 15.74 6.33 20.19
N CYS A 297 15.12 6.48 21.36
CA CYS A 297 14.35 5.41 22.00
C CYS A 297 12.97 5.23 21.35
N ILE A 298 12.54 3.97 21.23
CA ILE A 298 11.28 3.54 20.60
C ILE A 298 10.18 3.55 21.66
N GLN A 299 9.05 4.19 21.36
CA GLN A 299 7.91 4.35 22.27
C GLN A 299 6.76 3.41 21.89
N ASP A 300 6.44 3.26 20.59
CA ASP A 300 5.36 2.38 20.11
C ASP A 300 5.70 1.72 18.77
N ILE A 301 5.05 0.58 18.49
CA ILE A 301 5.30 -0.28 17.33
C ILE A 301 3.97 -0.86 16.86
N CYS A 302 3.77 -0.98 15.54
CA CYS A 302 2.74 -1.85 14.96
C CYS A 302 3.26 -2.63 13.74
N PHE A 303 2.56 -3.70 13.37
CA PHE A 303 2.82 -4.47 12.15
C PHE A 303 1.96 -3.99 10.98
N ASP A 304 2.50 -4.13 9.79
CA ASP A 304 1.97 -3.69 8.50
C ASP A 304 2.31 -4.79 7.47
N ASP A 305 1.46 -5.83 7.43
CA ASP A 305 1.78 -7.16 6.90
C ASP A 305 3.13 -7.73 7.42
N ASN A 306 4.14 -7.80 6.54
CA ASN A 306 5.50 -8.27 6.83
C ASN A 306 6.47 -7.12 7.15
N GLN A 307 5.95 -5.93 7.43
CA GLN A 307 6.69 -4.73 7.77
C GLN A 307 6.38 -4.30 9.21
N ILE A 308 7.30 -3.56 9.81
CA ILE A 308 7.22 -3.08 11.19
C ILE A 308 7.34 -1.56 11.17
N LEU A 309 6.27 -0.90 11.60
CA LEU A 309 6.20 0.54 11.81
C LEU A 309 6.63 0.83 13.25
N ALA A 310 7.61 1.71 13.45
CA ALA A 310 8.10 2.09 14.77
C ALA A 310 8.24 3.61 14.91
N VAL A 311 7.85 4.13 16.07
CA VAL A 311 7.88 5.56 16.44
C VAL A 311 8.57 5.76 17.79
N GLY A 312 8.95 6.99 18.12
CA GLY A 312 9.52 7.29 19.43
C GLY A 312 9.98 8.72 19.64
N ALA A 313 11.08 8.88 20.39
CA ALA A 313 11.61 10.19 20.77
C ALA A 313 12.33 10.97 19.64
N GLU A 314 12.39 10.40 18.43
CA GLU A 314 12.64 11.14 17.19
C GLU A 314 11.31 11.32 16.45
N PRO A 315 11.03 12.50 15.85
CA PRO A 315 9.75 12.81 15.19
C PRO A 315 9.67 12.13 13.80
N VAL A 316 9.89 10.82 13.74
CA VAL A 316 10.07 10.06 12.50
C VAL A 316 9.43 8.67 12.63
N LEU A 317 8.35 8.44 11.89
CA LEU A 317 7.81 7.12 11.64
C LEU A 317 8.79 6.33 10.76
N SER A 318 9.34 5.24 11.28
CA SER A 318 10.33 4.41 10.59
C SER A 318 9.76 3.03 10.26
N ARG A 319 9.84 2.62 8.99
CA ARG A 319 9.31 1.36 8.47
C ARG A 319 10.46 0.39 8.21
N TYR A 320 10.40 -0.81 8.78
CA TYR A 320 11.43 -1.86 8.65
C TYR A 320 10.82 -3.14 8.08
N ASP A 321 11.62 -4.00 7.45
CA ASP A 321 11.23 -5.40 7.21
C ASP A 321 11.53 -6.29 8.44
N VAL A 322 11.03 -7.52 8.45
CA VAL A 322 11.32 -8.50 9.53
C VAL A 322 12.82 -8.82 9.69
N ASN A 323 13.63 -8.62 8.66
CA ASN A 323 15.09 -8.79 8.70
C ASN A 323 15.82 -7.58 9.32
N GLY A 324 15.11 -6.50 9.60
CA GLY A 324 15.63 -5.28 10.21
C GLY A 324 16.23 -4.26 9.23
N ILE A 325 15.95 -4.41 7.94
CA ILE A 325 16.31 -3.43 6.91
C ILE A 325 15.30 -2.29 6.95
N MET A 326 15.79 -1.05 7.11
CA MET A 326 14.96 0.15 7.07
C MET A 326 14.51 0.42 5.62
N LEU A 327 13.20 0.36 5.40
CA LEU A 327 12.56 0.51 4.09
C LEU A 327 12.32 2.00 3.79
N SER A 328 11.65 2.70 4.69
CA SER A 328 11.35 4.14 4.56
C SER A 328 11.32 4.85 5.92
N GLN A 329 11.35 6.17 5.88
CA GLN A 329 11.15 7.05 7.04
C GLN A 329 10.27 8.24 6.63
N ILE A 330 9.28 8.58 7.45
CA ILE A 330 8.37 9.71 7.25
C ILE A 330 8.54 10.67 8.43
N GLN A 331 8.79 11.94 8.13
CA GLN A 331 8.86 13.01 9.13
C GLN A 331 7.46 13.27 9.69
N CYS A 332 7.29 13.11 11.01
CA CYS A 332 6.01 13.35 11.68
C CYS A 332 5.92 14.76 12.28
N VAL A 333 4.70 15.21 12.56
CA VAL A 333 4.44 16.51 13.23
C VAL A 333 4.77 16.52 14.75
N PRO A 334 4.40 15.51 15.57
CA PRO A 334 4.75 15.50 17.00
C PRO A 334 6.27 15.43 17.21
N ARG A 335 6.82 16.22 18.13
CA ARG A 335 8.27 16.26 18.41
C ARG A 335 8.82 14.98 19.05
N SER A 336 7.97 14.26 19.76
CA SER A 336 8.16 12.89 20.25
C SER A 336 6.84 12.17 20.00
N THR A 337 6.89 11.01 19.35
CA THR A 337 5.71 10.27 18.89
C THR A 337 5.54 9.03 19.75
N PHE A 338 4.61 9.12 20.70
CA PHE A 338 4.35 8.11 21.73
C PHE A 338 3.43 6.98 21.26
N SER A 339 2.65 7.18 20.19
CA SER A 339 1.77 6.13 19.65
C SER A 339 1.76 6.09 18.12
N VAL A 340 1.67 4.88 17.57
CA VAL A 340 1.36 4.61 16.17
C VAL A 340 0.16 3.65 16.07
N SER A 341 -0.83 4.02 15.26
CA SER A 341 -1.96 3.18 14.90
C SER A 341 -2.08 3.06 13.38
N LEU A 342 -2.56 1.91 12.90
CA LEU A 342 -2.72 1.58 11.48
C LEU A 342 -4.17 1.13 11.24
N HIS A 343 -4.79 1.65 10.19
CA HIS A 343 -6.08 1.19 9.68
C HIS A 343 -5.89 0.19 8.53
N SER A 344 -6.84 -0.73 8.35
CA SER A 344 -6.85 -1.72 7.26
C SER A 344 -6.77 -1.10 5.85
N SER A 345 -7.22 0.15 5.69
CA SER A 345 -7.11 0.92 4.45
C SER A 345 -5.75 1.62 4.23
N GLY A 346 -4.72 1.30 5.04
CA GLY A 346 -3.37 1.87 4.91
C GLY A 346 -3.21 3.31 5.45
N VAL A 347 -4.18 3.82 6.21
CA VAL A 347 -4.07 5.09 6.93
C VAL A 347 -3.35 4.86 8.25
N ILE A 348 -2.32 5.65 8.53
CA ILE A 348 -1.50 5.58 9.74
C ILE A 348 -1.71 6.85 10.55
N CYS A 349 -1.86 6.73 11.86
CA CYS A 349 -1.88 7.88 12.77
C CYS A 349 -0.71 7.82 13.74
N ALA A 350 0.03 8.93 13.84
CA ALA A 350 1.23 9.07 14.64
C ALA A 350 1.01 10.21 15.66
N ALA A 351 0.91 9.88 16.95
CA ALA A 351 0.51 10.82 18.00
C ALA A 351 1.57 10.99 19.09
N GLY A 352 1.54 12.10 19.83
CA GLY A 352 2.43 12.29 20.96
C GLY A 352 2.41 13.67 21.61
N TYR A 353 3.60 14.24 21.80
CA TYR A 353 3.81 15.45 22.60
C TYR A 353 3.21 16.71 21.95
N GLY A 354 2.50 17.52 22.75
CA GLY A 354 1.89 18.79 22.37
C GLY A 354 0.45 18.67 21.83
N GLY A 355 -0.29 17.64 22.22
CA GLY A 355 -1.65 17.39 21.74
C GLY A 355 -1.75 17.13 20.23
N VAL A 356 -0.69 16.59 19.61
CA VAL A 356 -0.63 16.41 18.15
C VAL A 356 -0.86 14.96 17.75
N ILE A 357 -1.74 14.76 16.76
CA ILE A 357 -1.90 13.54 15.98
C ILE A 357 -1.65 13.91 14.51
N ASP A 358 -0.77 13.17 13.86
CA ASP A 358 -0.43 13.29 12.44
C ASP A 358 -1.12 12.17 11.67
N VAL A 359 -1.85 12.50 10.59
CA VAL A 359 -2.59 11.52 9.77
C VAL A 359 -1.84 11.32 8.46
N ILE A 360 -1.20 10.16 8.35
CA ILE A 360 -0.34 9.76 7.24
C ILE A 360 -1.13 8.78 6.36
N SER A 361 -1.09 9.01 5.04
CA SER A 361 -1.85 8.24 4.04
C SER A 361 -1.03 8.02 2.77
N GLN A 362 -1.58 7.29 1.79
CA GLN A 362 -1.01 7.19 0.43
C GLN A 362 -0.80 8.55 -0.29
N PHE A 363 -1.36 9.65 0.23
CA PHE A 363 -1.16 11.01 -0.28
C PHE A 363 -0.07 11.80 0.49
N GLY A 364 0.58 11.17 1.48
CA GLY A 364 1.56 11.78 2.39
C GLY A 364 1.02 12.01 3.80
N SER A 365 1.83 12.68 4.62
CA SER A 365 1.44 13.28 5.90
C SER A 365 0.52 14.48 5.63
N HIS A 366 -0.70 14.44 6.16
CA HIS A 366 -1.57 15.61 6.23
C HIS A 366 -1.27 16.33 7.53
N PHE A 367 -0.81 17.59 7.45
CA PHE A 367 -0.37 18.42 8.60
C PHE A 367 -1.54 18.90 9.47
N CYS A 368 -2.26 17.94 10.04
CA CYS A 368 -3.33 18.12 10.98
C CYS A 368 -2.79 18.21 12.42
N SER A 369 -3.58 18.84 13.27
CA SER A 369 -3.39 18.93 14.71
C SER A 369 -4.74 18.69 15.38
N PHE A 370 -4.72 17.93 16.46
CA PHE A 370 -5.92 17.45 17.14
C PHE A 370 -5.86 17.91 18.59
N PRO A 371 -5.80 19.23 18.85
CA PRO A 371 -5.76 19.72 20.22
C PRO A 371 -7.07 19.38 20.94
N PHE A 372 -6.99 19.34 22.26
CA PHE A 372 -8.13 19.12 23.13
C PHE A 372 -8.65 20.48 23.61
N PRO A 373 -9.94 20.84 23.36
CA PRO A 373 -10.55 22.01 23.98
C PRO A 373 -10.73 21.76 25.48
N GLN A 374 -10.50 22.77 26.31
CA GLN A 374 -10.70 22.64 27.76
C GLN A 374 -12.19 22.65 28.12
N LEU A 375 -12.59 21.76 29.04
CA LEU A 375 -13.85 21.86 29.77
C LEU A 375 -13.73 22.99 30.82
N HIS A 376 -14.43 24.11 30.62
CA HIS A 376 -14.50 25.18 31.62
C HIS A 376 -15.22 24.70 32.89
N GLY A 377 -14.47 24.60 33.99
CA GLY A 377 -14.92 24.01 35.26
C GLY A 377 -15.25 24.96 36.42
N HIS A 378 -15.15 26.29 36.24
CA HIS A 378 -15.40 27.26 37.33
C HIS A 378 -16.01 28.59 36.87
N SER A 379 -16.78 29.22 37.79
CA SER A 379 -17.27 30.61 37.76
C SER A 379 -18.53 30.96 36.94
N GLU A 380 -19.72 30.57 37.43
CA GLU A 380 -21.02 31.14 37.01
C GLU A 380 -21.19 32.66 37.29
N GLU A 381 -20.26 33.30 38.02
CA GLU A 381 -20.36 34.73 38.33
C GLU A 381 -19.89 35.62 37.17
N PHE A 382 -19.06 35.13 36.24
CA PHE A 382 -18.44 35.95 35.20
C PHE A 382 -19.39 36.28 34.02
N GLU A 383 -20.28 35.35 33.64
CA GLU A 383 -21.24 35.52 32.54
C GLU A 383 -22.15 36.76 32.65
N LYS A 384 -22.41 37.24 33.87
CA LYS A 384 -23.29 38.39 34.12
C LYS A 384 -22.71 39.69 33.53
N THR A 385 -21.40 39.77 33.35
CA THR A 385 -20.69 40.98 32.89
C THR A 385 -20.64 41.08 31.36
N LEU A 386 -20.59 39.95 30.65
CA LEU A 386 -20.40 39.92 29.19
C LEU A 386 -21.66 40.23 28.36
N LYS A 387 -22.84 40.35 29.01
CA LYS A 387 -24.11 40.66 28.32
C LYS A 387 -24.28 42.14 27.90
N SER A 388 -23.22 42.95 27.98
CA SER A 388 -23.21 44.34 27.53
C SER A 388 -21.98 44.72 26.68
N LEU A 389 -22.06 44.52 25.36
CA LEU A 389 -21.77 45.52 24.29
C LEU A 389 -21.89 44.86 22.88
N PRO A 390 -22.13 45.62 21.79
CA PRO A 390 -22.51 45.06 20.48
C PRO A 390 -21.36 44.83 19.48
N LYS A 391 -21.63 43.96 18.50
CA LYS A 391 -20.75 43.56 17.38
C LYS A 391 -20.53 44.69 16.36
N ASN A 392 -19.38 44.73 15.67
CA ASN A 392 -19.30 44.67 14.18
C ASN A 392 -17.90 44.84 13.54
N LEU A 393 -17.70 44.08 12.45
CA LEU A 393 -16.92 44.37 11.23
C LEU A 393 -15.37 44.40 11.21
N SER A 394 -14.88 44.06 10.02
CA SER A 394 -13.50 43.72 9.58
C SER A 394 -13.06 44.64 8.41
N PRO A 395 -11.96 44.37 7.66
CA PRO A 395 -10.55 44.08 7.99
C PRO A 395 -9.60 45.14 7.32
N PHE A 396 -8.25 44.98 7.35
CA PHE A 396 -7.31 45.23 6.20
C PHE A 396 -5.84 44.87 6.54
N SER A 397 -4.86 45.19 5.67
CA SER A 397 -3.70 44.30 5.40
C SER A 397 -2.31 44.92 5.13
N SER A 398 -1.27 44.10 5.35
CA SER A 398 -0.13 43.79 4.44
C SER A 398 1.28 44.42 4.62
N LYS A 399 2.30 43.56 4.37
CA LYS A 399 3.68 43.84 3.85
C LYS A 399 4.62 44.66 4.77
N SER A 400 5.95 44.65 4.63
CA SER A 400 6.93 44.05 3.66
C SER A 400 8.20 43.61 4.46
N LEU A 401 9.34 43.10 3.96
CA LEU A 401 9.98 42.95 2.64
C LEU A 401 10.21 41.43 2.33
N HIS A 402 11.07 40.90 1.43
CA HIS A 402 12.17 41.41 0.60
C HIS A 402 12.33 40.62 -0.73
N GLN A 403 13.50 40.72 -1.37
CA GLN A 403 13.88 40.14 -2.68
C GLN A 403 15.16 39.28 -2.50
N SER A 404 15.70 38.48 -3.44
CA SER A 404 15.46 38.17 -4.88
C SER A 404 16.00 36.73 -5.13
N VAL A 405 15.82 36.00 -6.25
CA VAL A 405 15.96 36.28 -7.70
C VAL A 405 14.97 35.41 -8.51
N MET A 406 14.60 35.82 -9.73
CA MET A 406 13.63 35.12 -10.59
C MET A 406 14.25 34.11 -11.58
N ALA A 407 13.49 33.07 -11.94
CA ALA A 407 13.60 32.39 -13.23
C ALA A 407 12.26 31.75 -13.66
N GLY A 408 11.78 32.08 -14.87
CA GLY A 408 10.80 31.34 -15.70
C GLY A 408 9.57 30.68 -15.04
N ALA A 409 8.43 31.38 -15.01
CA ALA A 409 7.12 30.74 -14.81
C ALA A 409 6.51 30.24 -16.13
N ALA A 410 5.82 29.10 -16.09
CA ALA A 410 4.94 28.63 -17.18
C ALA A 410 3.47 29.01 -16.88
N PRO A 411 2.57 29.10 -17.88
CA PRO A 411 1.22 29.62 -17.66
C PRO A 411 0.29 28.64 -16.94
N GLU A 412 -0.33 29.07 -15.84
CA GLU A 412 -1.54 28.47 -15.30
C GLU A 412 -2.71 28.70 -16.28
N GLY A 413 -3.57 27.69 -16.52
CA GLY A 413 -4.59 27.87 -17.56
C GLY A 413 -5.56 26.73 -17.86
N SER A 414 -5.76 25.73 -17.00
CA SER A 414 -6.91 24.82 -17.10
C SER A 414 -7.14 24.05 -15.79
N GLN A 415 -8.06 24.54 -14.94
CA GLN A 415 -8.67 23.67 -13.92
C GLN A 415 -9.51 22.60 -14.62
N PHE A 416 -9.36 21.34 -14.20
CA PHE A 416 -9.93 20.18 -14.87
C PHE A 416 -10.82 19.42 -13.89
N ASP A 417 -12.13 19.54 -14.06
CA ASP A 417 -13.12 18.87 -13.20
C ASP A 417 -13.15 17.37 -13.52
N THR A 418 -12.71 16.55 -12.55
CA THR A 418 -12.68 15.09 -12.63
C THR A 418 -14.05 14.47 -12.89
N ARG A 419 -15.13 14.98 -12.27
CA ARG A 419 -16.48 14.42 -12.44
C ARG A 419 -17.05 14.79 -13.80
N HIS A 420 -16.83 16.03 -14.24
CA HIS A 420 -17.21 16.41 -15.60
C HIS A 420 -16.39 15.65 -16.65
N PHE A 421 -15.10 15.41 -16.42
CA PHE A 421 -14.27 14.60 -17.32
C PHE A 421 -14.73 13.14 -17.40
N ASP A 422 -14.90 12.44 -16.28
CA ASP A 422 -15.25 11.02 -16.31
C ASP A 422 -16.68 10.81 -16.84
N SER A 423 -17.60 11.76 -16.62
CA SER A 423 -18.90 11.79 -17.29
C SER A 423 -18.77 12.01 -18.81
N LYS A 424 -18.06 13.07 -19.22
CA LYS A 424 -17.87 13.44 -20.63
C LYS A 424 -17.04 12.43 -21.42
N MET A 425 -16.19 11.64 -20.74
CA MET A 425 -15.45 10.54 -21.35
C MET A 425 -16.36 9.34 -21.61
N ASN A 426 -17.29 9.00 -20.71
CA ASN A 426 -18.32 7.99 -20.98
C ASN A 426 -19.28 8.46 -22.11
N GLU A 427 -19.60 9.76 -22.17
CA GLU A 427 -20.46 10.38 -23.20
C GLU A 427 -19.78 10.48 -24.57
N LEU A 428 -18.46 10.73 -24.63
CA LEU A 428 -17.68 10.72 -25.88
C LEU A 428 -17.36 9.29 -26.37
N LEU A 429 -17.25 8.31 -25.48
CA LEU A 429 -17.04 6.91 -25.87
C LEU A 429 -18.28 6.27 -26.52
N SER A 430 -19.47 6.84 -26.31
CA SER A 430 -20.74 6.36 -26.91
C SER A 430 -21.10 7.06 -28.23
N THR A 431 -20.27 7.98 -28.72
CA THR A 431 -20.48 8.69 -30.00
C THR A 431 -19.44 8.31 -31.07
N ASP A 432 -19.90 8.37 -32.33
CA ASP A 432 -19.21 8.07 -33.60
C ASP A 432 -18.53 6.70 -33.77
N GLY A 433 -18.87 6.03 -34.89
CA GLY A 433 -18.45 4.67 -35.23
C GLY A 433 -17.03 4.55 -35.78
N GLN A 434 -16.03 4.88 -34.97
CA GLN A 434 -14.63 4.50 -35.19
C GLN A 434 -14.14 3.55 -34.07
N ASP A 435 -13.39 2.52 -34.43
CA ASP A 435 -12.92 1.43 -33.57
C ASP A 435 -11.94 1.90 -32.46
N PHE A 436 -11.23 2.99 -32.74
CA PHE A 436 -10.24 3.61 -31.85
C PHE A 436 -10.63 5.05 -31.51
N PHE A 437 -10.68 5.38 -30.22
CA PHE A 437 -10.64 6.77 -29.78
C PHE A 437 -9.17 7.26 -29.80
N THR A 438 -8.87 8.20 -30.70
CA THR A 438 -7.55 8.85 -30.79
C THR A 438 -7.69 10.36 -30.55
N SER A 439 -6.78 10.94 -29.77
CA SER A 439 -6.61 12.40 -29.66
C SER A 439 -5.49 12.90 -30.58
N TYR A 440 -5.29 12.22 -31.71
CA TYR A 440 -4.24 12.47 -32.69
C TYR A 440 -4.71 12.02 -34.08
N ASP A 441 -4.75 12.95 -35.02
CA ASP A 441 -5.47 12.80 -36.29
C ASP A 441 -4.63 12.13 -37.41
N GLU A 442 -3.29 12.10 -37.24
CA GLU A 442 -2.39 11.51 -38.24
C GLU A 442 -2.35 9.98 -38.15
N VAL A 443 -2.55 9.29 -39.28
CA VAL A 443 -2.50 7.83 -39.39
C VAL A 443 -1.58 7.45 -40.56
N TYR A 444 -0.68 6.48 -40.34
CA TYR A 444 0.40 6.15 -41.27
C TYR A 444 0.35 4.68 -41.72
N ASP A 445 -0.09 4.44 -42.96
CA ASP A 445 -0.27 3.09 -43.54
C ASP A 445 1.01 2.25 -43.72
N SER A 446 2.20 2.87 -43.68
CA SER A 446 3.50 2.21 -43.89
C SER A 446 4.56 2.80 -42.97
N PHE A 447 5.61 2.04 -42.66
CA PHE A 447 6.71 2.52 -41.81
C PHE A 447 7.54 3.62 -42.52
N ASP A 448 7.69 3.56 -43.84
CA ASP A 448 8.36 4.57 -44.67
C ASP A 448 7.70 5.95 -44.54
N ALA A 449 6.36 5.99 -44.48
CA ALA A 449 5.60 7.23 -44.34
C ALA A 449 5.78 7.90 -42.95
N MET A 450 6.26 7.16 -41.93
CA MET A 450 6.40 7.66 -40.56
C MET A 450 7.64 8.56 -40.33
N GLY A 451 8.51 8.73 -41.33
CA GLY A 451 9.71 9.58 -41.21
C GLY A 451 10.79 9.03 -40.28
N LEU A 452 10.88 7.70 -40.15
CA LEU A 452 11.88 7.03 -39.32
C LEU A 452 13.28 7.10 -39.94
N GLN A 453 14.32 7.01 -39.09
CA GLN A 453 15.71 6.90 -39.55
C GLN A 453 15.90 5.64 -40.41
N GLU A 454 16.63 5.74 -41.51
CA GLU A 454 16.83 4.64 -42.47
C GLU A 454 17.33 3.34 -41.81
N ASN A 455 18.26 3.43 -40.86
CA ASN A 455 18.76 2.27 -40.13
C ASN A 455 17.73 1.67 -39.14
N LEU A 456 16.83 2.48 -38.56
CA LEU A 456 15.70 1.97 -37.78
C LEU A 456 14.69 1.25 -38.68
N LEU A 457 14.35 1.86 -39.83
CA LEU A 457 13.45 1.29 -40.82
C LEU A 457 13.97 -0.05 -41.36
N ARG A 458 15.29 -0.14 -41.63
CA ARG A 458 15.98 -1.40 -41.98
C ARG A 458 15.91 -2.44 -40.85
N GLY A 459 15.98 -2.02 -39.59
CA GLY A 459 15.79 -2.91 -38.42
C GLY A 459 14.37 -3.45 -38.31
N ILE A 460 13.35 -2.60 -38.51
CA ILE A 460 11.94 -2.98 -38.53
C ILE A 460 11.67 -4.03 -39.63
N TYR A 461 12.12 -3.78 -40.86
CA TYR A 461 11.96 -4.72 -41.96
C TYR A 461 12.78 -6.01 -41.78
N ALA A 462 14.02 -5.93 -41.26
CA ALA A 462 14.84 -7.12 -40.97
C ALA A 462 14.29 -8.00 -39.83
N TYR A 463 13.50 -7.41 -38.91
CA TYR A 463 12.76 -8.16 -37.88
C TYR A 463 11.53 -8.90 -38.43
N GLY A 464 11.10 -8.60 -39.67
CA GLY A 464 9.96 -9.24 -40.34
C GLY A 464 8.63 -8.50 -40.21
N PHE A 465 8.62 -7.20 -39.89
CA PHE A 465 7.40 -6.38 -39.97
C PHE A 465 7.20 -5.84 -41.39
N GLU A 466 6.11 -6.20 -42.06
CA GLU A 466 5.79 -5.71 -43.42
C GLU A 466 4.88 -4.47 -43.43
N LYS A 467 3.75 -4.51 -42.72
CA LYS A 467 2.81 -3.37 -42.57
C LYS A 467 2.61 -3.04 -41.08
N PRO A 468 2.57 -1.76 -40.67
CA PRO A 468 2.23 -1.38 -39.29
C PRO A 468 0.80 -1.82 -38.93
N SER A 469 0.64 -2.31 -37.70
CA SER A 469 -0.68 -2.63 -37.10
C SER A 469 -1.48 -1.37 -36.75
N ALA A 470 -2.78 -1.51 -36.49
CA ALA A 470 -3.68 -0.38 -36.19
C ALA A 470 -3.24 0.52 -35.00
N ILE A 471 -2.48 -0.04 -34.04
CA ILE A 471 -1.87 0.73 -32.94
C ILE A 471 -0.52 1.36 -33.34
N GLN A 472 0.26 0.71 -34.22
CA GLN A 472 1.53 1.26 -34.74
C GLN A 472 1.29 2.44 -35.70
N GLN A 473 0.31 2.32 -36.60
CA GLN A 473 -0.11 3.34 -37.58
C GLN A 473 -0.44 4.70 -36.93
N ARG A 474 -0.97 4.67 -35.70
CA ARG A 474 -1.35 5.87 -34.92
C ARG A 474 -0.33 6.21 -33.82
N GLY A 475 0.37 5.20 -33.28
CA GLY A 475 1.11 5.31 -32.03
C GLY A 475 2.62 5.51 -32.14
N ILE A 476 3.25 5.21 -33.28
CA ILE A 476 4.71 5.43 -33.44
C ILE A 476 5.01 6.93 -33.52
N VAL A 477 4.40 7.62 -34.48
CA VAL A 477 4.72 9.01 -34.81
C VAL A 477 4.52 10.02 -33.66
N PRO A 478 3.42 10.04 -32.88
CA PRO A 478 3.30 10.97 -31.75
C PRO A 478 4.39 10.72 -30.69
N PHE A 479 4.77 9.46 -30.46
CA PHE A 479 5.84 9.14 -29.51
C PHE A 479 7.22 9.56 -30.06
N THR A 480 7.50 9.40 -31.35
CA THR A 480 8.75 9.93 -31.97
C THR A 480 8.84 11.47 -31.97
N LYS A 481 7.69 12.17 -31.90
CA LYS A 481 7.60 13.63 -31.84
C LYS A 481 7.82 14.19 -30.42
N GLY A 482 8.20 13.37 -29.45
CA GLY A 482 8.47 13.79 -28.08
C GLY A 482 7.22 14.05 -27.24
N LEU A 483 6.04 13.59 -27.68
CA LEU A 483 4.78 13.74 -26.95
C LEU A 483 4.59 12.61 -25.94
N ASP A 484 4.01 12.92 -24.79
CA ASP A 484 3.53 11.90 -23.86
C ASP A 484 2.41 11.07 -24.50
N VAL A 485 2.39 9.75 -24.29
CA VAL A 485 1.41 8.84 -24.93
C VAL A 485 0.78 7.86 -23.94
N ILE A 486 -0.53 7.67 -24.06
CA ILE A 486 -1.29 6.59 -23.42
C ILE A 486 -1.83 5.70 -24.55
N GLN A 487 -1.38 4.45 -24.59
CA GLN A 487 -1.72 3.50 -25.65
C GLN A 487 -2.29 2.20 -25.07
N GLN A 488 -3.60 2.05 -25.22
CA GLN A 488 -4.31 0.81 -24.93
C GLN A 488 -4.47 0.01 -26.23
N ALA A 489 -4.10 -1.27 -26.20
CA ALA A 489 -4.44 -2.22 -27.26
C ALA A 489 -4.35 -3.66 -26.74
N GLN A 490 -5.05 -4.59 -27.39
CA GLN A 490 -5.06 -6.02 -27.06
C GLN A 490 -3.63 -6.63 -27.05
N SER A 491 -3.43 -7.78 -26.40
CA SER A 491 -2.12 -8.45 -26.39
C SER A 491 -1.71 -8.91 -27.80
N GLY A 492 -0.41 -8.93 -28.11
CA GLY A 492 0.10 -9.34 -29.43
C GLY A 492 -0.13 -8.34 -30.59
N THR A 493 -0.76 -7.18 -30.35
CA THR A 493 -1.05 -6.16 -31.38
C THR A 493 0.15 -5.30 -31.83
N GLY A 494 1.34 -5.50 -31.22
CA GLY A 494 2.57 -4.81 -31.61
C GLY A 494 3.00 -3.62 -30.74
N LYS A 495 2.32 -3.35 -29.61
CA LYS A 495 2.65 -2.27 -28.64
C LYS A 495 4.14 -2.15 -28.31
N THR A 496 4.80 -3.27 -28.01
CA THR A 496 6.22 -3.32 -27.69
C THR A 496 7.10 -2.77 -28.81
N ALA A 497 6.79 -3.11 -30.07
CA ALA A 497 7.50 -2.56 -31.23
C ALA A 497 7.17 -1.07 -31.46
N THR A 498 5.96 -0.60 -31.09
CA THR A 498 5.61 0.83 -31.12
C THR A 498 6.56 1.65 -30.25
N PHE A 499 6.68 1.31 -28.96
CA PHE A 499 7.53 2.09 -28.05
C PHE A 499 9.03 1.85 -28.27
N CYS A 500 9.44 0.64 -28.66
CA CYS A 500 10.84 0.40 -29.03
C CYS A 500 11.25 1.27 -30.23
N SER A 501 10.41 1.37 -31.27
CA SER A 501 10.68 2.25 -32.42
C SER A 501 10.73 3.73 -32.01
N GLY A 502 9.78 4.17 -31.17
CA GLY A 502 9.74 5.56 -30.68
C GLY A 502 10.90 5.95 -29.76
N ILE A 503 11.46 5.00 -28.99
CA ILE A 503 12.71 5.18 -28.26
C ILE A 503 13.89 5.26 -29.24
N LEU A 504 14.07 4.24 -30.08
CA LEU A 504 15.22 4.10 -30.98
C LEU A 504 15.38 5.28 -31.95
N GLN A 505 14.26 5.87 -32.40
CA GLN A 505 14.24 7.07 -33.25
C GLN A 505 14.80 8.32 -32.55
N GLN A 506 14.68 8.40 -31.22
CA GLN A 506 15.01 9.58 -30.42
C GLN A 506 16.35 9.49 -29.66
N LEU A 507 17.01 8.33 -29.64
CA LEU A 507 18.32 8.18 -28.98
C LEU A 507 19.42 8.98 -29.72
N ASP A 508 20.31 9.60 -28.95
CA ASP A 508 21.57 10.13 -29.46
C ASP A 508 22.67 9.09 -29.26
N TYR A 509 23.04 8.39 -30.35
CA TYR A 509 24.03 7.32 -30.35
C TYR A 509 25.48 7.80 -30.15
N ASN A 510 25.72 9.11 -30.08
CA ASN A 510 27.01 9.67 -29.69
C ASN A 510 27.20 9.70 -28.16
N ILE A 511 26.11 9.65 -27.39
CA ILE A 511 26.11 9.75 -25.93
C ILE A 511 25.78 8.39 -25.32
N VAL A 512 26.83 7.67 -24.92
CA VAL A 512 26.77 6.29 -24.40
C VAL A 512 26.33 6.24 -22.93
N GLU A 513 25.27 6.99 -22.60
CA GLU A 513 24.65 7.12 -21.28
C GLU A 513 23.15 6.75 -21.37
N CYS A 514 22.53 6.41 -20.24
CA CYS A 514 21.14 5.96 -20.24
C CYS A 514 20.18 7.11 -20.59
N GLN A 515 19.54 7.02 -21.75
CA GLN A 515 18.62 8.03 -22.27
C GLN A 515 17.14 7.62 -22.19
N ALA A 516 16.85 6.32 -22.17
CA ALA A 516 15.50 5.80 -21.95
C ALA A 516 15.47 4.75 -20.85
N LEU A 517 14.38 4.76 -20.07
CA LEU A 517 14.10 3.79 -19.03
C LEU A 517 12.75 3.12 -19.27
N VAL A 518 12.71 1.80 -19.35
CA VAL A 518 11.49 1.01 -19.56
C VAL A 518 11.26 0.10 -18.34
N LEU A 519 10.08 0.20 -17.73
CA LEU A 519 9.64 -0.71 -16.67
C LEU A 519 8.65 -1.74 -17.20
N ALA A 520 8.77 -2.97 -16.68
CA ALA A 520 7.85 -4.07 -16.95
C ALA A 520 7.58 -4.90 -15.66
N PRO A 521 6.39 -5.50 -15.50
CA PRO A 521 5.97 -6.23 -14.29
C PRO A 521 6.69 -7.58 -14.05
N THR A 522 7.43 -8.11 -15.03
CA THR A 522 8.14 -9.41 -14.95
C THR A 522 9.56 -9.32 -15.50
N ARG A 523 10.44 -10.21 -15.02
CA ARG A 523 11.83 -10.32 -15.50
C ARG A 523 11.85 -10.80 -16.95
N GLU A 524 10.94 -11.70 -17.25
CA GLU A 524 10.77 -12.40 -18.51
C GLU A 524 10.30 -11.44 -19.62
N LEU A 525 9.37 -10.53 -19.31
CA LEU A 525 8.98 -9.44 -20.23
C LEU A 525 10.10 -8.41 -20.42
N ALA A 526 10.78 -8.00 -19.35
CA ALA A 526 11.93 -7.08 -19.47
C ALA A 526 13.05 -7.65 -20.36
N GLN A 527 13.38 -8.95 -20.22
CA GLN A 527 14.30 -9.65 -21.12
C GLN A 527 13.76 -9.79 -22.56
N GLN A 528 12.44 -9.86 -22.77
CA GLN A 528 11.86 -9.89 -24.11
C GLN A 528 11.97 -8.51 -24.79
N ILE A 529 11.59 -7.44 -24.09
CA ILE A 529 11.69 -6.05 -24.58
C ILE A 529 13.14 -5.73 -24.94
N GLU A 530 14.11 -6.14 -24.11
CA GLU A 530 15.54 -5.97 -24.39
C GLU A 530 15.97 -6.61 -25.72
N LYS A 531 15.51 -7.84 -26.02
CA LYS A 531 15.78 -8.54 -27.28
C LYS A 531 15.10 -7.88 -28.48
N VAL A 532 13.83 -7.47 -28.35
CA VAL A 532 13.09 -6.75 -29.40
C VAL A 532 13.80 -5.43 -29.73
N MET A 533 14.18 -4.66 -28.72
CA MET A 533 14.84 -3.38 -28.89
C MET A 533 16.25 -3.50 -29.47
N ARG A 534 17.02 -4.54 -29.11
CA ARG A 534 18.29 -4.84 -29.79
C ARG A 534 18.09 -5.16 -31.27
N ALA A 535 17.13 -6.02 -31.60
CA ALA A 535 16.93 -6.47 -32.98
C ALA A 535 16.42 -5.35 -33.90
N LEU A 536 15.51 -4.49 -33.41
CA LEU A 536 15.07 -3.29 -34.13
C LEU A 536 16.17 -2.21 -34.23
N GLY A 537 17.10 -2.18 -33.27
CA GLY A 537 18.20 -1.21 -33.20
C GLY A 537 19.57 -1.72 -33.67
N ASP A 538 19.64 -2.88 -34.33
CA ASP A 538 20.90 -3.54 -34.69
C ASP A 538 21.76 -2.66 -35.62
N TYR A 539 21.16 -2.14 -36.69
CA TYR A 539 21.79 -1.17 -37.61
C TYR A 539 22.03 0.23 -37.01
N LEU A 540 21.59 0.48 -35.77
CA LEU A 540 21.85 1.73 -35.03
C LEU A 540 22.98 1.56 -34.00
N GLY A 541 23.45 0.34 -33.74
CA GLY A 541 24.45 0.07 -32.69
C GLY A 541 23.92 0.29 -31.27
N VAL A 542 22.61 0.10 -31.05
CA VAL A 542 21.99 0.35 -29.74
C VAL A 542 22.61 -0.51 -28.63
N LYS A 543 22.72 0.06 -27.44
CA LYS A 543 23.12 -0.65 -26.22
C LYS A 543 21.94 -0.65 -25.26
N VAL A 544 21.33 -1.81 -25.07
CA VAL A 544 20.26 -2.04 -24.09
C VAL A 544 20.83 -2.87 -22.93
N HIS A 545 20.26 -2.76 -21.73
CA HIS A 545 20.50 -3.72 -20.63
C HIS A 545 19.21 -4.10 -19.91
N ALA A 546 19.13 -5.33 -19.41
CA ALA A 546 17.99 -5.89 -18.69
C ALA A 546 18.26 -5.94 -17.17
N CYS A 547 17.92 -4.86 -16.47
CA CYS A 547 18.00 -4.73 -15.00
C CYS A 547 16.89 -5.54 -14.31
N VAL A 548 17.07 -6.86 -14.22
CA VAL A 548 16.06 -7.80 -13.70
C VAL A 548 16.52 -8.49 -12.41
N GLY A 549 15.62 -8.61 -11.43
CA GLY A 549 15.97 -8.91 -10.04
C GLY A 549 16.65 -10.27 -9.71
N GLY A 550 16.94 -11.12 -10.70
CA GLY A 550 17.60 -12.42 -10.51
C GLY A 550 19.11 -12.43 -10.80
N THR A 551 19.65 -11.41 -11.43
CA THR A 551 21.06 -11.36 -11.87
C THR A 551 22.01 -10.91 -10.76
N SER A 552 23.31 -11.16 -10.95
CA SER A 552 24.38 -10.60 -10.13
C SER A 552 24.36 -9.08 -10.18
N VAL A 553 24.05 -8.44 -9.04
CA VAL A 553 24.07 -6.98 -8.88
C VAL A 553 25.41 -6.39 -9.30
N ARG A 554 26.54 -7.06 -9.02
CA ARG A 554 27.88 -6.58 -9.41
C ARG A 554 28.08 -6.53 -10.92
N GLU A 555 27.42 -7.40 -11.68
CA GLU A 555 27.52 -7.40 -13.15
C GLU A 555 26.57 -6.37 -13.76
N ASP A 556 25.37 -6.18 -13.21
CA ASP A 556 24.51 -5.03 -13.56
C ASP A 556 25.26 -3.71 -13.36
N GLN A 557 25.85 -3.50 -12.16
CA GLN A 557 26.65 -2.31 -11.86
C GLN A 557 27.82 -2.10 -12.84
N ARG A 558 28.49 -3.18 -13.25
CA ARG A 558 29.59 -3.15 -14.22
C ARG A 558 29.12 -2.79 -15.63
N ILE A 559 28.00 -3.37 -16.09
CA ILE A 559 27.43 -3.10 -17.42
C ILE A 559 26.93 -1.65 -17.49
N LEU A 560 26.24 -1.18 -16.46
CA LEU A 560 25.76 0.21 -16.38
C LEU A 560 26.94 1.20 -16.34
N SER A 561 28.00 0.90 -15.58
CA SER A 561 29.24 1.71 -15.54
C SER A 561 30.01 1.74 -16.87
N ALA A 562 29.75 0.79 -17.79
CA ALA A 562 30.35 0.73 -19.12
C ALA A 562 29.54 1.49 -20.20
N GLY A 563 28.44 2.12 -19.80
CA GLY A 563 27.58 2.96 -20.65
C GLY A 563 26.62 2.14 -21.53
N VAL A 564 25.32 2.35 -21.32
CA VAL A 564 24.22 1.78 -22.11
C VAL A 564 23.22 2.88 -22.47
N HIS A 565 22.64 2.81 -23.68
CA HIS A 565 21.71 3.83 -24.18
C HIS A 565 20.30 3.69 -23.59
N VAL A 566 19.88 2.46 -23.26
CA VAL A 566 18.56 2.15 -22.69
C VAL A 566 18.69 1.12 -21.58
N VAL A 567 17.94 1.32 -20.49
CA VAL A 567 17.70 0.30 -19.47
C VAL A 567 16.25 -0.17 -19.54
N VAL A 568 16.06 -1.48 -19.51
CA VAL A 568 14.78 -2.15 -19.37
C VAL A 568 14.81 -2.95 -18.06
N GLY A 569 13.75 -2.97 -17.25
CA GLY A 569 13.83 -3.72 -15.99
C GLY A 569 12.56 -3.84 -15.17
N THR A 570 12.65 -4.63 -14.11
CA THR A 570 11.61 -4.74 -13.08
C THR A 570 11.77 -3.62 -12.04
N PRO A 571 10.70 -2.93 -11.61
CA PRO A 571 10.78 -1.73 -10.75
C PRO A 571 11.80 -1.83 -9.61
N GLY A 572 11.67 -2.79 -8.70
CA GLY A 572 12.58 -2.91 -7.55
C GLY A 572 14.08 -3.06 -7.86
N ARG A 573 14.47 -3.67 -9.01
CA ARG A 573 15.89 -3.75 -9.42
C ARG A 573 16.36 -2.45 -10.08
N VAL A 574 15.49 -1.78 -10.85
CA VAL A 574 15.79 -0.46 -11.40
C VAL A 574 15.96 0.58 -10.29
N PHE A 575 15.04 0.58 -9.31
CA PHE A 575 15.10 1.45 -8.14
C PHE A 575 16.38 1.23 -7.32
N ASP A 576 16.77 -0.02 -7.07
CA ASP A 576 18.03 -0.34 -6.40
C ASP A 576 19.26 0.19 -7.17
N MET A 577 19.28 0.10 -8.51
CA MET A 577 20.39 0.63 -9.33
C MET A 577 20.44 2.16 -9.33
N LEU A 578 19.29 2.85 -9.37
CA LEU A 578 19.18 4.31 -9.24
C LEU A 578 19.62 4.78 -7.85
N ARG A 579 19.09 4.15 -6.78
CA ARG A 579 19.42 4.47 -5.38
C ARG A 579 20.89 4.25 -5.04
N ARG A 580 21.55 3.28 -5.68
CA ARG A 580 23.01 3.05 -5.61
C ARG A 580 23.84 3.97 -6.51
N GLN A 581 23.22 4.90 -7.24
CA GLN A 581 23.86 5.74 -8.27
C GLN A 581 24.65 4.92 -9.34
N SER A 582 24.29 3.64 -9.48
CA SER A 582 24.92 2.72 -10.43
C SER A 582 24.24 2.78 -11.80
N LEU A 583 22.94 3.11 -11.81
CA LEU A 583 22.29 3.78 -12.93
C LEU A 583 22.25 5.27 -12.61
N ARG A 584 22.81 6.10 -13.49
CA ARG A 584 22.70 7.56 -13.45
C ARG A 584 21.47 8.03 -14.20
N ALA A 585 20.73 8.98 -13.63
CA ALA A 585 19.47 9.46 -14.19
C ALA A 585 19.64 10.71 -15.08
N ASP A 586 20.80 11.38 -15.03
CA ASP A 586 21.02 12.73 -15.57
C ASP A 586 20.73 12.89 -17.08
N TYR A 587 20.84 11.79 -17.83
CA TYR A 587 20.62 11.75 -19.29
C TYR A 587 19.27 11.14 -19.69
N ILE A 588 18.48 10.62 -18.73
CA ILE A 588 17.20 9.96 -19.01
C ILE A 588 16.19 11.02 -19.46
N LYS A 589 15.74 10.90 -20.71
CA LYS A 589 14.77 11.81 -21.36
C LYS A 589 13.43 11.14 -21.70
N MET A 590 13.38 9.80 -21.61
CA MET A 590 12.18 8.97 -21.86
C MET A 590 11.96 7.97 -20.71
N PHE A 591 10.72 7.84 -20.26
CA PHE A 591 10.26 6.86 -19.28
C PHE A 591 9.04 6.12 -19.81
N VAL A 592 9.10 4.78 -19.82
CA VAL A 592 8.06 3.92 -20.38
C VAL A 592 7.58 2.88 -19.37
N LEU A 593 6.26 2.72 -19.29
CA LEU A 593 5.58 1.68 -18.52
C LEU A 593 4.89 0.71 -19.51
N ASP A 594 5.32 -0.55 -19.58
CA ASP A 594 4.65 -1.61 -20.36
C ASP A 594 3.93 -2.61 -19.43
N GLU A 595 2.72 -3.03 -19.80
CA GLU A 595 1.74 -3.69 -18.91
C GLU A 595 1.55 -2.89 -17.60
N ALA A 596 1.22 -1.60 -17.76
CA ALA A 596 1.02 -0.65 -16.66
C ALA A 596 -0.19 -0.97 -15.77
N ASP A 597 -1.21 -1.62 -16.32
CA ASP A 597 -2.29 -2.29 -15.58
C ASP A 597 -1.74 -3.26 -14.51
N GLU A 598 -0.86 -4.18 -14.91
CA GLU A 598 -0.28 -5.20 -14.03
C GLU A 598 0.75 -4.65 -13.03
N MET A 599 1.47 -3.58 -13.38
CA MET A 599 2.39 -2.97 -12.42
C MET A 599 1.66 -2.30 -11.25
N LEU A 600 0.41 -1.90 -11.44
CA LEU A 600 -0.45 -1.38 -10.37
C LEU A 600 -1.10 -2.50 -9.56
N SER A 601 -1.71 -3.49 -10.22
CA SER A 601 -2.35 -4.64 -9.54
C SER A 601 -1.40 -5.38 -8.57
N ARG A 602 -0.10 -5.43 -8.90
CA ARG A 602 0.96 -6.07 -8.10
C ARG A 602 1.56 -5.19 -7.01
N GLY A 603 1.05 -3.98 -6.78
CA GLY A 603 1.55 -3.08 -5.74
C GLY A 603 2.91 -2.43 -6.07
N PHE A 604 3.35 -2.38 -7.33
CA PHE A 604 4.55 -1.60 -7.71
C PHE A 604 4.26 -0.09 -7.84
N LYS A 605 3.04 0.37 -7.51
CA LYS A 605 2.61 1.79 -7.53
C LYS A 605 3.67 2.69 -6.90
N ASP A 606 4.03 2.44 -5.65
CA ASP A 606 4.97 3.25 -4.87
C ASP A 606 6.38 3.20 -5.47
N GLN A 607 6.84 2.02 -5.92
CA GLN A 607 8.15 1.87 -6.58
C GLN A 607 8.23 2.64 -7.90
N ILE A 608 7.11 2.81 -8.62
CA ILE A 608 7.05 3.65 -9.82
C ILE A 608 7.11 5.14 -9.45
N TYR A 609 6.42 5.58 -8.39
CA TYR A 609 6.55 6.95 -7.85
C TYR A 609 7.99 7.24 -7.40
N ASP A 610 8.63 6.31 -6.67
CA ASP A 610 10.01 6.45 -6.19
C ASP A 610 11.02 6.50 -7.34
N ILE A 611 10.86 5.67 -8.37
CA ILE A 611 11.69 5.74 -9.59
C ILE A 611 11.49 7.08 -10.28
N PHE A 612 10.25 7.54 -10.46
CA PHE A 612 9.95 8.79 -11.15
C PHE A 612 10.52 10.02 -10.41
N GLN A 613 10.51 10.02 -9.08
CA GLN A 613 11.15 11.07 -8.25
C GLN A 613 12.67 11.14 -8.41
N LEU A 614 13.33 10.07 -8.88
CA LEU A 614 14.76 10.04 -9.17
C LEU A 614 15.10 10.40 -10.63
N LEU A 615 14.11 10.67 -11.48
CA LEU A 615 14.32 11.09 -12.88
C LEU A 615 14.40 12.62 -13.03
N PRO A 616 14.96 13.14 -14.14
CA PRO A 616 14.96 14.57 -14.43
C PRO A 616 13.54 15.15 -14.52
N SER A 617 13.37 16.42 -14.14
CA SER A 617 12.07 17.10 -14.07
C SER A 617 11.38 17.36 -15.43
N LYS A 618 12.00 16.96 -16.54
CA LYS A 618 11.43 17.01 -17.88
C LYS A 618 11.79 15.73 -18.65
N VAL A 619 10.90 14.74 -18.53
CA VAL A 619 10.98 13.43 -19.18
C VAL A 619 9.70 13.18 -19.96
N GLN A 620 9.81 12.62 -21.16
CA GLN A 620 8.68 12.14 -21.94
C GLN A 620 8.17 10.82 -21.35
N VAL A 621 6.86 10.71 -21.12
CA VAL A 621 6.23 9.53 -20.50
C VAL A 621 5.38 8.77 -21.51
N GLY A 622 5.61 7.45 -21.62
CA GLY A 622 4.80 6.54 -22.43
C GLY A 622 4.18 5.43 -21.59
N VAL A 623 2.86 5.29 -21.62
CA VAL A 623 2.11 4.28 -20.87
C VAL A 623 1.41 3.33 -21.84
N PHE A 624 1.79 2.05 -21.81
CA PHE A 624 1.34 1.01 -22.72
C PHE A 624 0.68 -0.11 -21.91
N SER A 625 -0.58 -0.41 -22.23
CA SER A 625 -1.43 -1.24 -21.36
C SER A 625 -2.39 -2.11 -22.18
N ALA A 626 -2.94 -3.18 -21.60
CA ALA A 626 -3.99 -3.99 -22.24
C ALA A 626 -5.37 -3.51 -21.81
N THR A 627 -5.56 -3.31 -20.50
CA THR A 627 -6.69 -2.61 -19.90
C THR A 627 -6.25 -1.23 -19.42
N MET A 628 -7.20 -0.32 -19.19
CA MET A 628 -6.96 0.98 -18.55
C MET A 628 -7.94 1.14 -17.38
N PRO A 629 -7.72 0.44 -16.25
CA PRO A 629 -8.53 0.61 -15.05
C PRO A 629 -8.37 2.04 -14.48
N PRO A 630 -9.29 2.49 -13.60
CA PRO A 630 -9.25 3.83 -13.01
C PRO A 630 -7.90 4.16 -12.33
N GLU A 631 -7.24 3.17 -11.74
CA GLU A 631 -5.93 3.28 -11.09
C GLU A 631 -4.79 3.55 -12.10
N ALA A 632 -4.81 2.87 -13.25
CA ALA A 632 -3.88 3.14 -14.34
C ALA A 632 -4.05 4.56 -14.88
N LEU A 633 -5.30 4.99 -15.02
CA LEU A 633 -5.62 6.38 -15.36
C LEU A 633 -5.17 7.37 -14.26
N GLU A 634 -5.27 7.03 -12.98
CA GLU A 634 -4.77 7.85 -11.86
C GLU A 634 -3.26 8.10 -11.97
N ILE A 635 -2.47 7.06 -12.29
CA ILE A 635 -1.03 7.19 -12.53
C ILE A 635 -0.76 8.16 -13.70
N THR A 636 -1.49 8.04 -14.82
CA THR A 636 -1.28 8.93 -15.97
C THR A 636 -1.59 10.39 -15.66
N ARG A 637 -2.54 10.67 -14.75
CA ARG A 637 -2.91 12.03 -14.33
C ARG A 637 -1.82 12.75 -13.52
N LYS A 638 -0.87 12.04 -12.91
CA LYS A 638 0.19 12.65 -12.06
C LYS A 638 1.55 12.78 -12.74
N PHE A 639 1.85 11.93 -13.72
CA PHE A 639 3.17 11.93 -14.39
C PHE A 639 3.20 12.55 -15.79
N MET A 640 2.04 12.67 -16.46
CA MET A 640 1.98 13.00 -17.89
C MET A 640 1.40 14.39 -18.15
N ASN A 641 2.00 15.14 -19.08
CA ASN A 641 1.59 16.48 -19.46
C ASN A 641 0.83 16.47 -20.80
N LYS A 642 -0.50 16.57 -20.73
CA LYS A 642 -1.42 16.56 -21.89
C LYS A 642 -1.14 15.39 -22.87
N PRO A 643 -1.12 14.13 -22.38
CA PRO A 643 -0.75 12.99 -23.21
C PRO A 643 -1.71 12.76 -24.37
N VAL A 644 -1.16 12.36 -25.51
CA VAL A 644 -1.91 11.79 -26.63
C VAL A 644 -2.51 10.46 -26.18
N ARG A 645 -3.82 10.31 -26.36
CA ARG A 645 -4.57 9.09 -26.01
C ARG A 645 -4.91 8.31 -27.26
N ILE A 646 -4.60 7.02 -27.27
CA ILE A 646 -5.02 6.06 -28.29
C ILE A 646 -5.62 4.86 -27.54
N LEU A 647 -6.95 4.79 -27.54
CA LEU A 647 -7.73 3.84 -26.73
C LEU A 647 -8.64 3.00 -27.64
N VAL A 648 -8.79 1.72 -27.30
CA VAL A 648 -9.79 0.83 -27.93
C VAL A 648 -11.13 1.02 -27.21
N LYS A 649 -12.24 0.94 -27.94
CA LYS A 649 -13.57 0.88 -27.31
C LYS A 649 -13.75 -0.38 -26.46
N ARG A 650 -14.56 -0.30 -25.40
CA ARG A 650 -14.76 -1.41 -24.46
C ARG A 650 -15.40 -2.63 -25.13
N ASP A 651 -16.37 -2.39 -26.00
CA ASP A 651 -17.15 -3.44 -26.67
C ASP A 651 -16.34 -4.22 -27.74
N GLU A 652 -15.17 -3.69 -28.13
CA GLU A 652 -14.25 -4.25 -29.13
C GLU A 652 -12.93 -4.74 -28.50
N LEU A 653 -12.89 -4.88 -27.16
CA LEU A 653 -11.79 -5.59 -26.48
C LEU A 653 -11.89 -7.12 -26.64
N THR A 654 -12.90 -7.60 -27.35
CA THR A 654 -13.15 -9.01 -27.65
C THR A 654 -12.07 -9.57 -28.59
N LEU A 655 -11.64 -10.79 -28.32
CA LEU A 655 -10.58 -11.45 -29.08
C LEU A 655 -11.20 -12.24 -30.24
N GLU A 656 -11.54 -11.57 -31.35
CA GLU A 656 -12.16 -12.22 -32.53
C GLU A 656 -11.37 -13.43 -33.06
N GLY A 657 -10.06 -13.46 -32.84
CA GLY A 657 -9.19 -14.58 -33.19
C GLY A 657 -9.23 -15.77 -32.22
N ILE A 658 -9.85 -15.67 -31.04
CA ILE A 658 -9.82 -16.70 -30.00
C ILE A 658 -11.24 -17.19 -29.69
N LYS A 659 -11.53 -18.45 -30.06
CA LYS A 659 -12.74 -19.14 -29.61
C LYS A 659 -12.62 -19.44 -28.12
N GLN A 660 -13.71 -19.21 -27.38
CA GLN A 660 -13.73 -19.35 -25.93
C GLN A 660 -14.82 -20.33 -25.53
N PHE A 661 -14.41 -21.41 -24.87
CA PHE A 661 -15.30 -22.47 -24.40
C PHE A 661 -15.17 -22.68 -22.89
N TYR A 662 -16.21 -23.28 -22.29
CA TYR A 662 -16.14 -23.85 -20.95
C TYR A 662 -16.56 -25.31 -20.94
N VAL A 663 -16.06 -26.05 -19.94
CA VAL A 663 -16.51 -27.39 -19.58
C VAL A 663 -16.98 -27.31 -18.14
N ASN A 664 -18.26 -27.59 -17.89
CA ASN A 664 -18.73 -27.80 -16.53
C ASN A 664 -18.25 -29.18 -16.09
N VAL A 665 -17.37 -29.20 -15.08
CA VAL A 665 -16.79 -30.44 -14.53
C VAL A 665 -17.52 -30.88 -13.25
N GLU A 666 -18.52 -30.12 -12.78
CA GLU A 666 -19.14 -30.16 -11.45
C GLU A 666 -18.15 -29.99 -10.28
N LYS A 667 -17.14 -30.86 -10.19
CA LYS A 667 -16.23 -31.05 -9.06
C LYS A 667 -14.77 -30.88 -9.49
N GLU A 668 -13.98 -30.34 -8.58
CA GLU A 668 -12.54 -30.14 -8.75
C GLU A 668 -11.77 -31.43 -9.09
N GLU A 669 -12.17 -32.58 -8.53
CA GLU A 669 -11.51 -33.88 -8.76
C GLU A 669 -11.56 -34.32 -10.23
N TRP A 670 -12.66 -34.03 -10.93
CA TRP A 670 -12.90 -34.49 -12.31
C TRP A 670 -12.11 -33.68 -13.35
N LYS A 671 -11.67 -32.45 -13.02
CA LYS A 671 -10.79 -31.63 -13.88
C LYS A 671 -9.56 -32.38 -14.37
N LEU A 672 -8.97 -33.23 -13.53
CA LEU A 672 -7.74 -33.97 -13.85
C LEU A 672 -7.97 -35.09 -14.88
N GLU A 673 -9.20 -35.60 -14.98
CA GLU A 673 -9.58 -36.65 -15.93
C GLU A 673 -9.99 -35.98 -17.25
N THR A 674 -10.89 -34.98 -17.20
CA THR A 674 -11.24 -34.10 -18.32
C THR A 674 -10.01 -33.52 -19.05
N LEU A 675 -8.95 -33.17 -18.30
CA LEU A 675 -7.70 -32.68 -18.89
C LEU A 675 -7.00 -33.73 -19.76
N CYS A 676 -6.96 -34.98 -19.31
CA CYS A 676 -6.29 -36.06 -20.04
C CYS A 676 -7.10 -36.45 -21.27
N ASP A 677 -8.42 -36.54 -21.16
CA ASP A 677 -9.33 -36.81 -22.28
C ASP A 677 -9.16 -35.78 -23.41
N LEU A 678 -8.97 -34.50 -23.06
CA LEU A 678 -8.66 -33.45 -24.04
C LEU A 678 -7.28 -33.65 -24.70
N TYR A 679 -6.25 -34.08 -23.98
CA TYR A 679 -4.93 -34.37 -24.56
C TYR A 679 -4.87 -35.66 -25.38
N GLU A 680 -5.77 -36.62 -25.13
CA GLU A 680 -5.92 -37.81 -25.97
C GLU A 680 -6.74 -37.53 -27.24
N THR A 681 -7.75 -36.65 -27.14
CA THR A 681 -8.66 -36.31 -28.26
C THR A 681 -8.07 -35.28 -29.24
N LEU A 682 -7.20 -34.37 -28.78
CA LEU A 682 -6.78 -33.19 -29.55
C LEU A 682 -5.33 -33.25 -30.05
N ALA A 683 -5.14 -32.97 -31.33
CA ALA A 683 -3.83 -32.88 -31.99
C ALA A 683 -3.07 -31.57 -31.66
N ILE A 684 -2.82 -31.33 -30.38
CA ILE A 684 -2.27 -30.07 -29.86
C ILE A 684 -0.81 -29.86 -30.30
N THR A 685 -0.53 -28.68 -30.87
CA THR A 685 0.83 -28.23 -31.22
C THR A 685 1.62 -27.84 -29.98
N GLN A 686 1.15 -26.80 -29.28
CA GLN A 686 1.60 -26.38 -27.95
C GLN A 686 0.43 -25.75 -27.18
N SER A 687 0.41 -25.96 -25.87
CA SER A 687 -0.59 -25.46 -24.96
C SER A 687 0.00 -24.86 -23.68
N VAL A 688 -0.74 -23.93 -23.07
CA VAL A 688 -0.45 -23.38 -21.75
C VAL A 688 -1.63 -23.68 -20.82
N ILE A 689 -1.33 -24.25 -19.64
CA ILE A 689 -2.31 -24.55 -18.59
C ILE A 689 -2.11 -23.56 -17.44
N PHE A 690 -3.16 -22.81 -17.11
CA PHE A 690 -3.17 -21.86 -16.01
C PHE A 690 -3.85 -22.42 -14.75
N VAL A 691 -3.18 -22.24 -13.62
CA VAL A 691 -3.54 -22.77 -12.30
C VAL A 691 -3.33 -21.68 -11.25
N ASN A 692 -4.26 -21.49 -10.31
CA ASN A 692 -4.23 -20.33 -9.41
C ASN A 692 -3.15 -20.43 -8.31
N THR A 693 -2.71 -21.63 -7.94
CA THR A 693 -1.75 -21.82 -6.83
C THR A 693 -0.53 -22.64 -7.22
N ARG A 694 0.62 -22.27 -6.64
CA ARG A 694 1.93 -22.88 -6.93
C ARG A 694 1.95 -24.39 -6.60
N ARG A 695 1.46 -24.77 -5.42
CA ARG A 695 1.29 -26.17 -4.99
C ARG A 695 0.48 -27.02 -5.98
N LYS A 696 -0.49 -26.40 -6.68
CA LYS A 696 -1.36 -27.07 -7.65
C LYS A 696 -0.71 -27.16 -9.04
N VAL A 697 0.20 -26.23 -9.39
CA VAL A 697 1.13 -26.42 -10.53
C VAL A 697 2.00 -27.66 -10.28
N ASP A 698 2.63 -27.77 -9.11
CA ASP A 698 3.49 -28.91 -8.76
C ASP A 698 2.70 -30.24 -8.80
N TRP A 699 1.55 -30.29 -8.11
CA TRP A 699 0.65 -31.45 -8.10
C TRP A 699 0.18 -31.85 -9.49
N LEU A 700 -0.25 -30.90 -10.33
CA LEU A 700 -0.74 -31.20 -11.68
C LEU A 700 0.40 -31.71 -12.58
N THR A 701 1.60 -31.16 -12.40
CA THR A 701 2.82 -31.60 -13.08
C THR A 701 3.13 -33.06 -12.79
N ASP A 702 3.16 -33.44 -11.51
CA ASP A 702 3.42 -34.82 -11.10
C ASP A 702 2.30 -35.77 -11.55
N LYS A 703 1.03 -35.32 -11.49
CA LYS A 703 -0.11 -36.13 -11.96
C LYS A 703 -0.08 -36.36 -13.47
N MET A 704 0.19 -35.35 -14.28
CA MET A 704 0.32 -35.50 -15.73
C MET A 704 1.54 -36.37 -16.10
N ARG A 705 2.69 -36.20 -15.42
CA ARG A 705 3.87 -37.08 -15.61
C ARG A 705 3.60 -38.53 -15.21
N SER A 706 2.76 -38.76 -14.19
CA SER A 706 2.36 -40.13 -13.80
C SER A 706 1.42 -40.82 -14.79
N ARG A 707 0.97 -40.11 -15.85
CA ARG A 707 0.25 -40.64 -17.02
C ARG A 707 1.05 -40.42 -18.32
N ASP A 708 2.37 -40.46 -18.25
CA ASP A 708 3.33 -40.34 -19.36
C ASP A 708 3.25 -39.04 -20.22
N HIS A 709 2.48 -38.03 -19.82
CA HIS A 709 2.46 -36.74 -20.52
C HIS A 709 3.76 -35.96 -20.28
N THR A 710 4.43 -35.59 -21.37
CA THR A 710 5.63 -34.72 -21.31
C THR A 710 5.23 -33.27 -21.05
N VAL A 711 5.26 -32.87 -19.78
CA VAL A 711 4.91 -31.51 -19.32
C VAL A 711 6.09 -30.78 -18.66
N SER A 712 6.21 -29.50 -18.97
CA SER A 712 7.09 -28.55 -18.27
C SER A 712 6.23 -27.64 -17.38
N ALA A 713 6.80 -27.13 -16.28
CA ALA A 713 6.04 -26.36 -15.31
C ALA A 713 6.88 -25.23 -14.69
N THR A 714 6.27 -24.09 -14.41
CA THR A 714 6.99 -22.90 -13.92
C THR A 714 6.15 -22.06 -12.97
N HIS A 715 6.74 -21.62 -11.86
CA HIS A 715 6.04 -20.89 -10.80
C HIS A 715 6.98 -19.97 -10.00
N GLY A 716 6.41 -19.16 -9.10
CA GLY A 716 7.07 -18.07 -8.38
C GLY A 716 8.22 -18.42 -7.43
N ASP A 717 8.39 -19.69 -7.04
CA ASP A 717 9.44 -20.11 -6.08
C ASP A 717 10.67 -20.75 -6.73
N MET A 718 10.61 -21.12 -8.02
CA MET A 718 11.78 -21.66 -8.74
C MET A 718 12.92 -20.64 -8.83
N ASP A 719 14.16 -21.13 -8.93
CA ASP A 719 15.29 -20.28 -9.28
C ASP A 719 15.21 -19.82 -10.75
N GLN A 720 15.88 -18.71 -11.07
CA GLN A 720 15.79 -18.12 -12.41
C GLN A 720 16.45 -18.99 -13.49
N ASN A 721 17.53 -19.73 -13.17
CA ASN A 721 18.22 -20.53 -14.18
C ASN A 721 17.32 -21.69 -14.64
N THR A 722 16.63 -22.33 -13.69
CA THR A 722 15.62 -23.36 -13.99
C THR A 722 14.47 -22.80 -14.83
N ARG A 723 13.92 -21.62 -14.51
CA ARG A 723 12.91 -20.96 -15.37
C ARG A 723 13.43 -20.66 -16.78
N ASP A 724 14.65 -20.13 -16.90
CA ASP A 724 15.27 -19.76 -18.17
C ASP A 724 15.65 -20.98 -19.04
N ILE A 725 15.76 -22.17 -18.43
CA ILE A 725 15.85 -23.47 -19.10
C ILE A 725 14.46 -23.93 -19.56
N ILE A 726 13.47 -23.97 -18.67
CA ILE A 726 12.10 -24.40 -18.98
C ILE A 726 11.46 -23.56 -20.09
N MET A 727 11.65 -22.24 -20.03
CA MET A 727 11.16 -21.32 -21.07
C MET A 727 11.93 -21.43 -22.39
N ARG A 728 13.10 -22.07 -22.41
CA ARG A 728 13.86 -22.39 -23.63
C ARG A 728 13.41 -23.72 -24.23
N GLU A 729 13.20 -24.73 -23.40
CA GLU A 729 12.61 -26.03 -23.79
C GLU A 729 11.24 -25.81 -24.43
N PHE A 730 10.35 -25.06 -23.77
CA PHE A 730 9.03 -24.74 -24.31
C PHE A 730 9.11 -23.91 -25.60
N ARG A 731 9.93 -22.85 -25.65
CA ARG A 731 10.13 -22.06 -26.90
C ARG A 731 10.73 -22.86 -28.06
N SER A 732 11.45 -23.94 -27.78
CA SER A 732 12.05 -24.83 -28.80
C SER A 732 11.11 -25.92 -29.32
N GLY A 733 9.93 -26.09 -28.71
CA GLY A 733 9.04 -27.23 -29.00
C GLY A 733 9.46 -28.55 -28.35
N SER A 734 10.57 -28.58 -27.59
CA SER A 734 11.02 -29.77 -26.84
C SER A 734 10.01 -30.21 -25.78
N SER A 735 9.22 -29.27 -25.27
CA SER A 735 8.02 -29.53 -24.47
C SER A 735 6.81 -28.87 -25.14
N ARG A 736 5.68 -29.57 -25.16
CA ARG A 736 4.43 -29.08 -25.77
C ARG A 736 3.46 -28.47 -24.78
N VAL A 737 3.58 -28.78 -23.49
CA VAL A 737 2.65 -28.35 -22.44
C VAL A 737 3.40 -27.58 -21.37
N LEU A 738 2.97 -26.36 -21.11
CA LEU A 738 3.50 -25.53 -20.02
C LEU A 738 2.43 -25.30 -18.93
N ILE A 739 2.68 -25.76 -17.72
CA ILE A 739 1.82 -25.53 -16.54
C ILE A 739 2.36 -24.33 -15.75
N THR A 740 1.54 -23.33 -15.43
CA THR A 740 1.99 -22.11 -14.76
C THR A 740 0.90 -21.39 -13.96
N THR A 741 1.30 -20.51 -13.05
CA THR A 741 0.41 -19.53 -12.42
C THR A 741 0.35 -18.20 -13.19
N ASP A 742 -0.58 -17.32 -12.81
CA ASP A 742 -0.77 -15.96 -13.37
C ASP A 742 0.49 -15.10 -13.42
N LEU A 743 1.47 -15.36 -12.56
CA LEU A 743 2.74 -14.62 -12.51
C LEU A 743 3.40 -14.51 -13.89
N LEU A 744 3.25 -15.57 -14.70
CA LEU A 744 3.79 -15.73 -16.05
C LEU A 744 2.69 -15.85 -17.13
N ALA A 745 1.42 -15.60 -16.79
CA ALA A 745 0.37 -15.36 -17.79
C ALA A 745 0.66 -14.10 -18.63
N ARG A 746 1.49 -13.21 -18.08
CA ARG A 746 2.05 -12.02 -18.70
C ARG A 746 3.53 -12.24 -19.06
N GLY A 747 4.03 -11.55 -20.07
CA GLY A 747 5.42 -11.72 -20.56
C GLY A 747 5.80 -13.02 -21.30
N ILE A 748 4.97 -14.09 -21.29
CA ILE A 748 5.23 -15.24 -22.18
C ILE A 748 4.84 -14.88 -23.62
N ASP A 749 5.82 -14.92 -24.51
CA ASP A 749 5.64 -14.91 -25.97
C ASP A 749 6.21 -16.18 -26.60
N VAL A 750 5.29 -16.97 -27.17
CA VAL A 750 5.52 -18.23 -27.87
C VAL A 750 4.47 -18.31 -28.98
N GLN A 751 4.90 -18.03 -30.22
CA GLN A 751 3.98 -17.87 -31.36
C GLN A 751 3.25 -19.17 -31.78
N GLN A 752 3.62 -20.32 -31.22
CA GLN A 752 3.12 -21.65 -31.58
C GLN A 752 2.00 -22.17 -30.65
N VAL A 753 1.64 -21.42 -29.59
CA VAL A 753 0.54 -21.76 -28.69
C VAL A 753 -0.80 -21.56 -29.40
N SER A 754 -1.50 -22.67 -29.65
CA SER A 754 -2.84 -22.70 -30.23
C SER A 754 -3.93 -22.77 -29.16
N LEU A 755 -3.67 -23.52 -28.08
CA LEU A 755 -4.62 -23.81 -27.00
C LEU A 755 -4.17 -23.21 -25.66
N VAL A 756 -5.11 -22.56 -24.97
CA VAL A 756 -4.97 -22.16 -23.56
C VAL A 756 -6.02 -22.92 -22.74
N ILE A 757 -5.62 -23.51 -21.62
CA ILE A 757 -6.52 -24.18 -20.68
C ILE A 757 -6.48 -23.44 -19.34
N ASN A 758 -7.60 -22.85 -18.93
CA ASN A 758 -7.81 -22.38 -17.57
C ASN A 758 -8.31 -23.56 -16.74
N TYR A 759 -7.39 -24.27 -16.08
CA TYR A 759 -7.72 -25.36 -15.15
C TYR A 759 -8.41 -24.80 -13.89
N ASP A 760 -7.98 -23.60 -13.47
CA ASP A 760 -8.71 -22.73 -12.56
C ASP A 760 -9.13 -21.46 -13.29
N LEU A 761 -10.32 -20.93 -13.03
CA LEU A 761 -10.67 -19.58 -13.48
C LEU A 761 -9.81 -18.53 -12.74
N PRO A 762 -9.43 -17.42 -13.40
CA PRO A 762 -8.66 -16.35 -12.76
C PRO A 762 -9.50 -15.61 -11.71
N THR A 763 -8.94 -15.39 -10.52
CA THR A 763 -9.62 -14.75 -9.38
C THR A 763 -10.01 -13.28 -9.60
N GLN A 764 -9.48 -12.65 -10.65
CA GLN A 764 -9.85 -11.30 -11.09
C GLN A 764 -10.17 -11.37 -12.59
N PRO A 765 -11.29 -10.80 -13.06
CA PRO A 765 -11.65 -10.82 -14.48
C PRO A 765 -10.54 -10.29 -15.38
N GLU A 766 -9.84 -9.23 -14.95
CA GLU A 766 -8.76 -8.59 -15.71
C GLU A 766 -7.65 -9.57 -16.14
N ASN A 767 -7.32 -10.58 -15.34
CA ASN A 767 -6.27 -11.56 -15.64
C ASN A 767 -6.66 -12.52 -16.77
N TYR A 768 -7.96 -12.74 -17.00
CA TYR A 768 -8.49 -13.64 -18.02
C TYR A 768 -7.96 -13.32 -19.42
N LEU A 769 -8.03 -12.04 -19.83
CA LEU A 769 -7.57 -11.57 -21.14
C LEU A 769 -6.08 -11.85 -21.38
N HIS A 770 -5.23 -11.66 -20.36
CA HIS A 770 -3.79 -11.88 -20.51
C HIS A 770 -3.44 -13.37 -20.63
N ARG A 771 -4.18 -14.25 -19.93
CA ARG A 771 -4.08 -15.71 -20.08
C ARG A 771 -4.46 -16.18 -21.47
N ILE A 772 -5.68 -15.88 -21.93
CA ILE A 772 -6.17 -16.41 -23.22
C ILE A 772 -5.42 -15.79 -24.41
N GLY A 773 -5.01 -14.53 -24.30
CA GLY A 773 -4.10 -13.81 -25.21
C GLY A 773 -2.64 -14.32 -25.25
N ARG A 774 -2.35 -15.50 -24.69
CA ARG A 774 -1.16 -16.29 -25.10
C ARG A 774 -1.38 -16.97 -26.46
N SER A 775 -2.60 -17.41 -26.77
CA SER A 775 -3.02 -17.89 -28.10
C SER A 775 -3.35 -16.72 -29.04
N GLY A 776 -3.77 -17.01 -30.28
CA GLY A 776 -4.41 -16.04 -31.19
C GLY A 776 -3.53 -14.90 -31.74
N ARG A 777 -2.21 -14.95 -31.51
CA ARG A 777 -1.30 -13.84 -31.83
C ARG A 777 -1.19 -13.56 -33.33
N PHE A 778 -1.06 -12.28 -33.69
CA PHE A 778 -0.93 -11.79 -35.07
C PHE A 778 -2.06 -12.28 -36.01
N GLY A 779 -3.30 -12.34 -35.51
CA GLY A 779 -4.47 -12.75 -36.31
C GLY A 779 -4.57 -14.26 -36.58
N ARG A 780 -3.74 -15.08 -35.91
CA ARG A 780 -3.93 -16.54 -35.90
C ARG A 780 -5.21 -16.88 -35.13
N LYS A 781 -5.80 -18.03 -35.45
CA LYS A 781 -6.86 -18.61 -34.63
C LYS A 781 -6.26 -19.21 -33.35
N GLY A 782 -6.96 -19.06 -32.25
CA GLY A 782 -6.65 -19.69 -30.96
C GLY A 782 -7.91 -20.26 -30.32
N VAL A 783 -7.72 -21.14 -29.34
CA VAL A 783 -8.79 -21.71 -28.53
C VAL A 783 -8.45 -21.54 -27.05
N ALA A 784 -9.43 -21.10 -26.27
CA ALA A 784 -9.38 -21.09 -24.81
C ALA A 784 -10.46 -22.04 -24.26
N ILE A 785 -10.07 -22.95 -23.37
CA ILE A 785 -10.98 -23.86 -22.66
C ILE A 785 -10.92 -23.55 -21.16
N ASN A 786 -12.09 -23.37 -20.55
CA ASN A 786 -12.23 -23.05 -19.13
C ASN A 786 -12.84 -24.24 -18.37
N PHE A 787 -12.21 -24.69 -17.29
CA PHE A 787 -12.81 -25.67 -16.39
C PHE A 787 -13.57 -24.96 -15.26
N VAL A 788 -14.83 -25.33 -15.09
CA VAL A 788 -15.79 -24.65 -14.23
C VAL A 788 -16.45 -25.67 -13.32
N THR A 789 -16.24 -25.56 -12.01
CA THR A 789 -17.03 -26.28 -10.99
C THR A 789 -18.34 -25.53 -10.69
N THR A 790 -19.25 -26.13 -9.91
CA THR A 790 -20.49 -25.46 -9.47
C THR A 790 -20.23 -24.15 -8.70
N ASP A 791 -19.08 -24.04 -8.00
CA ASP A 791 -18.68 -22.81 -7.30
C ASP A 791 -18.12 -21.74 -8.26
N ASP A 792 -17.52 -22.15 -9.38
CA ASP A 792 -16.90 -21.29 -10.40
C ASP A 792 -17.92 -20.60 -11.32
N GLU A 793 -19.18 -21.06 -11.39
CA GLU A 793 -20.22 -20.55 -12.32
C GLU A 793 -20.41 -19.03 -12.22
N ARG A 794 -20.37 -18.47 -10.99
CA ARG A 794 -20.48 -17.03 -10.75
C ARG A 794 -19.30 -16.26 -11.34
N MET A 795 -18.09 -16.81 -11.19
CA MET A 795 -16.86 -16.20 -11.70
C MET A 795 -16.84 -16.20 -13.23
N LEU A 796 -17.36 -17.25 -13.89
CA LEU A 796 -17.55 -17.26 -15.34
C LEU A 796 -18.59 -16.20 -15.78
N ALA A 797 -19.69 -16.05 -15.05
CA ALA A 797 -20.71 -15.04 -15.34
C ALA A 797 -20.16 -13.60 -15.20
N ASP A 798 -19.35 -13.33 -14.17
CA ASP A 798 -18.69 -12.03 -13.98
C ASP A 798 -17.63 -11.75 -15.06
N ILE A 799 -16.85 -12.75 -15.50
CA ILE A 799 -15.91 -12.61 -16.63
C ILE A 799 -16.67 -12.27 -17.93
N GLN A 800 -17.74 -13.00 -18.24
CA GLN A 800 -18.57 -12.77 -19.42
C GLN A 800 -19.17 -11.36 -19.41
N LYS A 801 -19.72 -10.93 -18.28
CA LYS A 801 -20.30 -9.61 -18.06
C LYS A 801 -19.26 -8.48 -18.12
N PHE A 802 -18.04 -8.71 -17.62
CA PHE A 802 -16.97 -7.70 -17.60
C PHE A 802 -16.41 -7.39 -19.00
N TYR A 803 -16.31 -8.40 -19.86
CA TYR A 803 -15.81 -8.25 -21.24
C TYR A 803 -16.91 -8.18 -22.31
N ASN A 804 -18.18 -8.28 -21.93
CA ASN A 804 -19.33 -8.38 -22.84
C ASN A 804 -19.16 -9.55 -23.87
N VAL A 805 -18.69 -10.71 -23.39
CA VAL A 805 -18.47 -11.92 -24.19
C VAL A 805 -19.41 -13.04 -23.77
N VAL A 806 -19.77 -13.90 -24.72
CA VAL A 806 -20.35 -15.22 -24.43
C VAL A 806 -19.24 -16.26 -24.53
N VAL A 807 -19.11 -17.11 -23.51
CA VAL A 807 -18.24 -18.29 -23.52
C VAL A 807 -19.14 -19.50 -23.75
N GLU A 808 -18.97 -20.18 -24.87
CA GLU A 808 -19.84 -21.29 -25.27
C GLU A 808 -19.51 -22.57 -24.48
N GLU A 809 -20.46 -23.50 -24.33
CA GLU A 809 -20.15 -24.84 -23.83
C GLU A 809 -19.33 -25.61 -24.87
N LEU A 810 -18.30 -26.35 -24.44
CA LEU A 810 -17.41 -27.07 -25.35
C LEU A 810 -18.19 -28.15 -26.12
N PRO A 811 -18.34 -28.05 -27.46
CA PRO A 811 -19.14 -29.01 -28.22
C PRO A 811 -18.43 -30.37 -28.30
N SER A 812 -19.21 -31.46 -28.29
CA SER A 812 -18.67 -32.84 -28.24
C SER A 812 -17.72 -33.22 -29.38
N ASN A 813 -17.74 -32.48 -30.50
CA ASN A 813 -16.78 -32.62 -31.58
C ASN A 813 -15.65 -31.58 -31.44
N VAL A 814 -14.74 -31.83 -30.50
CA VAL A 814 -13.65 -30.90 -30.18
C VAL A 814 -12.54 -30.91 -31.24
N ALA A 815 -12.42 -31.99 -32.02
CA ALA A 815 -11.32 -32.19 -32.97
C ALA A 815 -11.31 -31.18 -34.14
N ASP A 816 -12.48 -30.67 -34.56
CA ASP A 816 -12.62 -29.70 -35.64
C ASP A 816 -12.40 -28.22 -35.19
N LEU A 817 -11.98 -27.99 -33.93
CA LEU A 817 -11.84 -26.64 -33.37
C LEU A 817 -10.41 -26.05 -33.39
N ILE A 818 -9.37 -26.86 -33.60
CA ILE A 818 -7.94 -26.48 -33.50
C ILE A 818 -7.26 -26.60 -34.87
#